data_AF-A0AA38U7Q9-F1
#
_entry.id   AF-A0AA38U7Q9-F1
#
_cell.length_a   1.000
_cell.length_b   1.000
_cell.length_c   1.000
_cell.angle_alpha   90.00
_cell.angle_beta   90.00
_cell.angle_gamma   90.00
#
_symmetry.space_group_name_H-M   'P 1'
#
loop_
_entity.id
_entity.type
_entity.pdbx_description
1 polymer ?
#
loop_
_entity_poly.entity_id
_entity_poly.type
_entity_poly.pdbx_seq_one_letter_code
_entity_poly.pdbx_strand_id
1 'polypeptide(L)'
;MTQEHAAIGTTTHPPNNHMSSLSSSSSFPIHLKFVDICYKVKIQKNSSHHGLFGTMMATGTDNDQSMVQERTILNGITGMVNPGELLAVLGPSGSGKSTLLNALAGRLSGQSFTGSVLANDRKLTKAVLRRTGFVAQDDVLYPHLTVRETLIFCALLRLPKTLTRREKTAVADAVIAELGLSKCEDTIIGNTFIRGVSGGERKRVSIAHEMLVNPSLLILDEPTSGLDSTAAHRLVSTLSGLAHQKGKTVVTSVHQPSSRVFQMFDTVLVLSEGRCIYFGKGSEAMSYFESIDFRPSFPMNPADFLLDLANGVWQHDGITDKERPNVKQLLTSSYNDLLASQVKDACLDIKTLRDDHQHMPVANPELKGHTSKCVNGINTWLNQFSVLIQRSLKERKHETFNPLRVFQVITASLLAGFMWWHSDYRDIQDRLGLLFFISIFWGVYPSFNAVFAFPQDRAVFMKERASGMYTLSSYFMARIVGDAPIELILPALFLSITYWMCGLKPEVGAFLLTLLILLAYVLVSQGLGFAIGALIMDAKQASTVVTVTMLAFVLTGGYYVHKVPAFMAWMKYISSTFYSYRLLIHVQYGHGREIWYLLGCFEYGGKHAGCRFIEDDIAGQISTVSCIGILVVMFFGYRILAYLALRRIKA
;
A
#
# COMPACT_ATOMS: atom_id res chain seq x y z
N MET A 1 -74.86 -3.35 -28.35
CA MET A 1 -75.39 -3.66 -27.01
C MET A 1 -74.20 -3.97 -26.11
N THR A 2 -74.10 -3.25 -24.98
CA THR A 2 -73.43 -3.60 -23.69
C THR A 2 -71.90 -3.86 -23.71
N GLN A 3 -71.08 -2.99 -23.08
CA GLN A 3 -70.50 -3.08 -21.69
C GLN A 3 -69.52 -4.25 -21.54
N GLU A 4 -68.26 -4.13 -21.06
CA GLU A 4 -67.73 -3.70 -19.74
C GLU A 4 -66.24 -3.23 -19.89
N HIS A 5 -65.74 -2.16 -19.24
CA HIS A 5 -65.10 -2.09 -17.89
C HIS A 5 -64.03 -3.17 -17.63
N ALA A 6 -62.83 -2.95 -17.07
CA ALA A 6 -62.23 -1.84 -16.33
C ALA A 6 -60.69 -1.94 -16.28
N ALA A 7 -60.05 -0.81 -15.98
CA ALA A 7 -58.63 -0.65 -15.66
C ALA A 7 -58.27 -1.19 -14.26
N ILE A 8 -57.04 -1.66 -14.06
CA ILE A 8 -56.21 -1.49 -12.85
C ILE A 8 -54.74 -1.41 -13.33
N GLY A 9 -54.15 -0.22 -13.27
CA GLY A 9 -52.71 0.00 -13.37
C GLY A 9 -52.17 0.31 -11.98
N THR A 10 -51.41 -0.61 -11.40
CA THR A 10 -50.71 -0.40 -10.13
C THR A 10 -49.44 0.41 -10.38
N THR A 11 -49.44 1.65 -9.88
CA THR A 11 -48.27 2.53 -9.80
C THR A 11 -47.30 2.03 -8.73
N THR A 12 -46.15 1.50 -9.15
CA THR A 12 -45.02 1.22 -8.25
C THR A 12 -44.15 2.47 -8.12
N HIS A 13 -44.16 3.10 -6.93
CA HIS A 13 -43.19 4.14 -6.56
C HIS A 13 -41.76 3.58 -6.58
N PRO A 14 -40.76 4.29 -7.15
CA PRO A 14 -39.37 3.89 -7.03
C PRO A 14 -38.76 4.36 -5.69
N PRO A 15 -37.86 3.59 -5.06
CA PRO A 15 -37.18 3.99 -3.83
C PRO A 15 -35.99 4.89 -4.18
N ASN A 16 -36.20 6.21 -4.32
CA ASN A 16 -35.18 7.15 -4.81
C ASN A 16 -34.66 8.19 -3.79
N ASN A 17 -34.98 8.04 -2.50
CA ASN A 17 -34.65 9.07 -1.50
C ASN A 17 -33.25 8.95 -0.86
N HIS A 18 -32.56 7.81 -0.95
CA HIS A 18 -31.24 7.64 -0.33
C HIS A 18 -30.05 7.88 -1.28
N MET A 19 -30.16 7.48 -2.55
CA MET A 19 -29.10 7.71 -3.56
C MET A 19 -29.02 9.18 -3.98
N SER A 20 -30.16 9.88 -3.94
CA SER A 20 -30.21 11.33 -3.98
C SER A 20 -29.49 11.90 -2.77
N SER A 21 -29.69 11.44 -1.53
CA SER A 21 -29.07 12.05 -0.33
C SER A 21 -27.53 12.10 -0.27
N LEU A 22 -26.77 11.26 -0.99
CA LEU A 22 -25.30 11.40 -1.11
C LEU A 22 -24.84 12.14 -2.36
N SER A 23 -25.62 12.09 -3.44
CA SER A 23 -25.39 12.94 -4.62
C SER A 23 -25.91 14.38 -4.40
N SER A 24 -26.83 14.56 -3.46
CA SER A 24 -27.52 15.79 -3.05
C SER A 24 -27.17 16.24 -1.63
N SER A 25 -26.30 15.52 -0.90
CA SER A 25 -25.56 16.17 0.19
C SER A 25 -24.64 17.18 -0.48
N SER A 26 -25.18 18.39 -0.66
CA SER A 26 -24.54 19.57 -1.23
C SER A 26 -23.05 19.53 -0.92
N SER A 27 -22.20 19.39 -1.95
CA SER A 27 -20.76 19.57 -1.82
C SER A 27 -20.55 20.90 -1.12
N PHE A 28 -20.36 20.90 0.21
CA PHE A 28 -20.15 22.16 0.90
C PHE A 28 -18.93 22.83 0.26
N PRO A 29 -19.08 24.01 -0.33
CA PRO A 29 -17.99 24.67 -1.00
C PRO A 29 -16.84 24.89 -0.02
N ILE A 30 -15.62 24.51 -0.40
CA ILE A 30 -14.43 24.72 0.42
C ILE A 30 -13.59 25.81 -0.24
N HIS A 31 -13.65 27.01 0.31
CA HIS A 31 -12.68 28.04 0.03
C HIS A 31 -11.38 27.72 0.78
N LEU A 32 -10.28 27.50 0.06
CA LEU A 32 -8.98 27.21 0.65
C LEU A 32 -8.14 28.47 0.69
N LYS A 33 -7.62 28.86 1.86
CA LYS A 33 -6.62 29.91 2.03
C LYS A 33 -5.38 29.32 2.66
N PHE A 34 -4.21 29.77 2.22
CA PHE A 34 -2.96 29.48 2.86
C PHE A 34 -2.17 30.75 3.02
N VAL A 35 -1.66 31.00 4.22
CA VAL A 35 -0.97 32.24 4.58
C VAL A 35 0.37 31.91 5.20
N ASP A 36 1.43 32.51 4.64
CA ASP A 36 2.82 32.42 5.07
C ASP A 36 3.27 30.98 5.36
N ILE A 37 2.97 30.04 4.46
CA ILE A 37 3.43 28.66 4.57
C ILE A 37 4.96 28.62 4.46
N CYS A 38 5.62 28.14 5.52
CA CYS A 38 7.01 27.74 5.49
C CYS A 38 7.19 26.30 5.98
N TYR A 39 8.17 25.61 5.41
CA TYR A 39 8.50 24.24 5.81
C TYR A 39 10.00 24.02 5.78
N LYS A 40 10.55 23.48 6.88
CA LYS A 40 11.98 23.19 7.05
C LYS A 40 12.23 21.71 7.28
N VAL A 41 13.13 21.11 6.52
CA VAL A 41 13.52 19.71 6.71
C VAL A 41 14.88 19.64 7.40
N LYS A 42 14.97 18.84 8.45
CA LYS A 42 16.21 18.48 9.12
C LYS A 42 16.91 17.41 8.29
N ILE A 43 18.05 17.75 7.69
CA ILE A 43 18.89 16.81 6.95
C ILE A 43 19.98 16.33 7.90
N GLN A 44 19.90 15.06 8.31
CA GLN A 44 21.03 14.37 8.91
C GLN A 44 21.96 13.94 7.78
N LYS A 45 23.14 14.54 7.68
CA LYS A 45 24.22 13.96 6.88
C LYS A 45 24.70 12.71 7.63
N ASN A 46 24.32 11.54 7.16
CA ASN A 46 25.07 10.34 7.50
C ASN A 46 26.45 10.51 6.85
N SER A 47 27.46 10.76 7.67
CA SER A 47 28.84 10.55 7.24
C SER A 47 28.97 9.10 6.77
N SER A 48 29.64 8.96 5.64
CA SER A 48 29.90 7.72 4.89
C SER A 48 30.45 6.59 5.77
N HIS A 49 29.87 5.39 5.62
CA HIS A 49 30.46 4.06 5.82
C HIS A 49 31.60 3.94 6.87
N HIS A 50 31.25 3.70 8.13
CA HIS A 50 32.06 2.80 8.97
C HIS A 50 31.43 1.41 8.90
N GLY A 51 32.18 0.46 8.35
CA GLY A 51 31.76 -0.94 8.19
C GLY A 51 31.41 -1.60 9.52
N LEU A 52 30.50 -2.58 9.44
CA LEU A 52 29.89 -3.38 10.51
C LEU A 52 30.88 -4.16 11.42
N PHE A 53 32.20 -3.97 11.25
CA PHE A 53 33.26 -4.68 11.99
C PHE A 53 33.96 -3.82 13.05
N GLY A 54 33.65 -2.53 13.18
CA GLY A 54 34.30 -1.63 14.15
C GLY A 54 33.70 -1.61 15.56
N THR A 55 32.48 -2.11 15.75
CA THR A 55 31.68 -1.88 16.98
C THR A 55 32.02 -2.81 18.15
N MET A 56 33.20 -3.44 18.16
CA MET A 56 33.62 -4.30 19.28
C MET A 56 34.90 -3.85 19.99
N MET A 57 35.54 -2.76 19.56
CA MET A 57 36.74 -2.19 20.18
C MET A 57 36.73 -0.66 20.09
N ALA A 58 35.84 0.00 20.84
CA ALA A 58 35.93 1.44 21.07
C ALA A 58 35.31 1.79 22.43
N THR A 59 36.07 1.54 23.49
CA THR A 59 35.92 2.26 24.77
C THR A 59 36.52 3.65 24.58
N GLY A 60 35.68 4.64 24.30
CA GLY A 60 36.09 6.03 24.16
C GLY A 60 34.85 6.92 24.07
N THR A 61 34.65 7.72 25.11
CA THR A 61 33.62 8.76 25.19
C THR A 61 33.91 9.86 24.17
N ASP A 62 33.27 9.84 23.02
CA ASP A 62 33.18 11.01 22.14
C ASP A 62 31.72 11.31 21.80
N ASN A 63 31.34 12.53 22.17
CA ASN A 63 30.00 13.10 22.02
C ASN A 63 29.88 13.58 20.56
N ASP A 64 29.63 12.66 19.63
CA ASP A 64 29.53 12.98 18.21
C ASP A 64 28.16 13.63 17.93
N GLN A 65 28.08 14.95 18.14
CA GLN A 65 26.92 15.76 17.73
C GLN A 65 26.88 15.83 16.20
N SER A 66 26.16 14.90 15.57
CA SER A 66 25.79 15.00 14.16
C SER A 66 25.16 16.38 13.89
N MET A 67 25.83 17.25 13.13
CA MET A 67 25.29 18.56 12.77
C MET A 67 24.01 18.40 11.94
N VAL A 68 22.85 18.64 12.56
CA VAL A 68 21.56 18.64 11.89
C VAL A 68 21.44 19.95 11.09
N GLN A 69 21.70 19.89 9.78
CA GLN A 69 21.47 21.05 8.90
C GLN A 69 19.98 21.16 8.58
N GLU A 70 19.36 22.29 8.89
CA GLU A 70 17.98 22.59 8.49
C GLU A 70 17.97 23.23 7.10
N ARG A 71 17.23 22.62 6.15
CA ARG A 71 16.99 23.17 4.82
C ARG A 71 15.55 23.66 4.72
N THR A 72 15.37 24.95 4.44
CA THR A 72 14.06 25.53 4.13
C THR A 72 13.63 25.06 2.73
N ILE A 73 12.45 24.44 2.63
CA ILE A 73 11.86 23.97 1.36
C ILE A 73 10.78 24.93 0.88
N LEU A 74 9.95 25.47 1.79
CA LEU A 74 8.93 26.48 1.47
C LEU A 74 9.19 27.72 2.31
N ASN A 75 9.03 28.90 1.70
CA ASN A 75 9.33 30.18 2.32
C ASN A 75 8.23 31.21 2.07
N GLY A 76 7.28 31.32 2.99
CA GLY A 76 6.29 32.39 3.05
C GLY A 76 5.25 32.37 1.94
N ILE A 77 4.79 31.18 1.53
CA ILE A 77 3.83 31.06 0.41
C ILE A 77 2.42 31.43 0.89
N THR A 78 1.78 32.37 0.18
CA THR A 78 0.41 32.83 0.45
C THR A 78 -0.42 32.74 -0.82
N GLY A 79 -1.70 32.37 -0.69
CA GLY A 79 -2.64 32.28 -1.80
C GLY A 79 -4.00 31.73 -1.38
N MET A 80 -4.93 31.69 -2.33
CA MET A 80 -6.29 31.21 -2.10
C MET A 80 -6.85 30.47 -3.32
N VAL A 81 -7.91 29.69 -3.11
CA VAL A 81 -8.68 29.06 -4.18
C VAL A 81 -10.15 29.04 -3.80
N ASN A 82 -11.00 29.55 -4.69
CA ASN A 82 -12.44 29.56 -4.47
C ASN A 82 -13.08 28.24 -4.90
N PRO A 83 -14.25 27.91 -4.33
CA PRO A 83 -15.09 26.83 -4.84
C PRO A 83 -15.42 27.03 -6.31
N GLY A 84 -15.24 25.97 -7.11
CA GLY A 84 -15.45 26.04 -8.55
C GLY A 84 -14.24 26.49 -9.36
N GLU A 85 -13.12 26.82 -8.72
CA GLU A 85 -11.88 27.17 -9.42
C GLU A 85 -10.90 25.99 -9.51
N LEU A 86 -10.15 25.99 -10.61
CA LEU A 86 -9.00 25.12 -10.86
C LEU A 86 -7.69 25.90 -10.72
N LEU A 87 -6.98 25.69 -9.60
CA LEU A 87 -5.65 26.25 -9.34
C LEU A 87 -4.55 25.32 -9.90
N ALA A 88 -3.68 25.85 -10.74
CA ALA A 88 -2.43 25.20 -11.15
C ALA A 88 -1.23 25.72 -10.36
N VAL A 89 -0.46 24.79 -9.78
CA VAL A 89 0.85 25.06 -9.17
C VAL A 89 1.95 24.68 -10.15
N LEU A 90 2.60 25.69 -10.72
CA LEU A 90 3.70 25.56 -11.68
C LEU A 90 5.04 25.81 -11.01
N GLY A 91 6.10 25.27 -11.60
CA GLY A 91 7.47 25.50 -11.18
C GLY A 91 8.38 24.33 -11.53
N PRO A 92 9.70 24.55 -11.57
CA PRO A 92 10.64 23.52 -11.96
C PRO A 92 10.71 22.37 -10.96
N SER A 93 11.37 21.29 -11.35
CA SER A 93 11.67 20.18 -10.46
C SER A 93 12.43 20.68 -9.21
N GLY A 94 11.99 20.25 -8.03
CA GLY A 94 12.57 20.69 -6.75
C GLY A 94 12.13 22.07 -6.24
N SER A 95 11.21 22.78 -6.91
CA SER A 95 10.70 24.08 -6.44
C SER A 95 9.79 24.03 -5.22
N GLY A 96 9.39 22.83 -4.76
CA GLY A 96 8.54 22.64 -3.59
C GLY A 96 7.05 22.38 -3.89
N LYS A 97 6.64 22.17 -5.15
CA LYS A 97 5.24 21.90 -5.55
C LYS A 97 4.58 20.80 -4.72
N SER A 98 5.12 19.59 -4.75
CA SER A 98 4.60 18.44 -4.01
C SER A 98 4.60 18.67 -2.49
N THR A 99 5.59 19.39 -1.97
CA THR A 99 5.65 19.78 -0.55
C THR A 99 4.52 20.73 -0.20
N LEU A 100 4.23 21.73 -1.04
CA LEU A 100 3.11 22.65 -0.85
C LEU A 100 1.78 21.89 -0.89
N LEU A 101 1.55 21.01 -1.88
CA LEU A 101 0.32 20.22 -1.95
C LEU A 101 0.12 19.32 -0.72
N ASN A 102 1.19 18.70 -0.22
CA ASN A 102 1.13 17.92 1.02
C ASN A 102 0.82 18.81 2.26
N ALA A 103 1.29 20.06 2.27
CA ALA A 103 0.94 21.03 3.30
C ALA A 103 -0.55 21.37 3.26
N LEU A 104 -1.08 21.68 2.07
CA LEU A 104 -2.48 22.01 1.85
C LEU A 104 -3.42 20.85 2.18
N ALA A 105 -2.97 19.61 1.96
CA ALA A 105 -3.68 18.39 2.33
C ALA A 105 -3.57 18.04 3.83
N GLY A 106 -2.88 18.85 4.65
CA GLY A 106 -2.67 18.59 6.07
C GLY A 106 -1.83 17.35 6.37
N ARG A 107 -1.00 16.91 5.43
CA ARG A 107 -0.14 15.71 5.55
C ARG A 107 1.23 16.04 6.13
N LEU A 108 1.64 17.30 6.11
CA LEU A 108 2.81 17.76 6.85
C LEU A 108 2.43 18.02 8.31
N SER A 109 3.20 17.46 9.24
CA SER A 109 2.97 17.60 10.68
C SER A 109 4.32 17.72 11.40
N GLY A 110 4.41 18.61 12.38
CA GLY A 110 5.60 18.75 13.26
C GLY A 110 6.04 20.20 13.46
N GLN A 111 7.07 20.40 14.28
CA GLN A 111 7.66 21.71 14.62
C GLN A 111 8.30 22.43 13.41
N SER A 112 8.50 21.71 12.31
CA SER A 112 9.09 22.18 11.06
C SER A 112 8.16 22.97 10.14
N PHE A 113 6.85 22.97 10.41
CA PHE A 113 5.83 23.63 9.61
C PHE A 113 5.33 24.90 10.30
N THR A 114 5.40 26.03 9.60
CA THR A 114 4.88 27.32 10.06
C THR A 114 3.93 27.92 9.02
N GLY A 115 3.06 28.83 9.45
CA GLY A 115 1.99 29.39 8.63
C GLY A 115 0.62 28.81 8.98
N SER A 116 -0.40 29.18 8.22
CA SER A 116 -1.77 28.70 8.44
C SER A 116 -2.47 28.29 7.16
N VAL A 117 -3.12 27.12 7.19
CA VAL A 117 -4.03 26.67 6.15
C VAL A 117 -5.45 26.72 6.71
N LEU A 118 -6.31 27.46 6.03
CA LEU A 118 -7.68 27.73 6.42
C LEU A 118 -8.63 27.19 5.34
N ALA A 119 -9.66 26.47 5.77
CA ALA A 119 -10.80 26.10 4.95
C ALA A 119 -12.01 26.88 5.46
N ASN A 120 -12.62 27.73 4.62
CA ASN A 120 -13.71 28.63 4.98
C ASN A 120 -13.37 29.46 6.24
N ASP A 121 -12.19 30.08 6.25
CA ASP A 121 -11.62 30.90 7.34
C ASP A 121 -11.43 30.18 8.68
N ARG A 122 -11.45 28.84 8.69
CA ARG A 122 -11.19 28.01 9.88
C ARG A 122 -10.01 27.10 9.64
N LYS A 123 -9.20 26.84 10.67
CA LYS A 123 -8.09 25.88 10.58
C LYS A 123 -8.57 24.51 10.10
N LEU A 124 -7.74 23.80 9.35
CA LEU A 124 -8.03 22.44 8.88
C LEU A 124 -8.38 21.52 10.06
N THR A 125 -9.64 21.06 10.10
CA THR A 125 -10.11 20.06 11.06
C THR A 125 -10.08 18.67 10.43
N LYS A 126 -10.10 17.61 11.25
CA LYS A 126 -10.22 16.22 10.76
C LYS A 126 -11.46 16.01 9.89
N ALA A 127 -12.54 16.77 10.11
CA ALA A 127 -13.75 16.70 9.29
C ALA A 127 -13.53 17.25 7.87
N VAL A 128 -12.80 18.37 7.75
CA VAL A 128 -12.40 18.94 6.45
C VAL A 128 -11.47 17.99 5.72
N LEU A 129 -10.44 17.46 6.41
CA LEU A 129 -9.48 16.52 5.80
C LEU A 129 -10.13 15.24 5.28
N ARG A 130 -11.19 14.74 5.94
CA ARG A 130 -11.99 13.60 5.44
C ARG A 130 -12.77 13.92 4.15
N ARG A 131 -12.97 15.21 3.86
CA ARG A 131 -13.65 15.73 2.67
C ARG A 131 -12.66 16.30 1.65
N THR A 132 -11.36 16.06 1.86
CA THR A 132 -10.28 16.36 0.93
C THR A 132 -9.83 15.08 0.26
N GLY A 133 -9.83 15.05 -1.07
CA GLY A 133 -9.21 13.97 -1.86
C GLY A 133 -7.78 14.36 -2.19
N PHE A 134 -6.82 13.45 -2.00
CA PHE A 134 -5.43 13.65 -2.38
C PHE A 134 -4.98 12.57 -3.35
N VAL A 135 -4.64 12.96 -4.57
CA VAL A 135 -4.13 12.07 -5.62
C VAL A 135 -2.62 12.27 -5.70
N ALA A 136 -1.86 11.23 -5.33
CA ALA A 136 -0.41 11.25 -5.41
C ALA A 136 0.09 11.16 -6.86
N GLN A 137 1.37 11.49 -7.05
CA GLN A 137 2.05 11.38 -8.34
C GLN A 137 2.04 9.95 -8.88
N ASP A 138 2.40 8.97 -8.03
CA ASP A 138 2.40 7.55 -8.39
C ASP A 138 1.00 6.90 -8.27
N ASP A 139 0.57 6.27 -9.34
CA ASP A 139 -0.70 5.55 -9.43
C ASP A 139 -0.59 4.15 -8.82
N VAL A 140 -0.61 4.09 -7.50
CA VAL A 140 -0.51 2.83 -6.75
C VAL A 140 -1.89 2.15 -6.66
N LEU A 141 -2.08 1.10 -7.46
CA LEU A 141 -3.31 0.32 -7.61
C LEU A 141 -2.99 -1.19 -7.76
N TYR A 142 -3.97 -2.05 -7.50
CA TYR A 142 -3.84 -3.50 -7.67
C TYR A 142 -3.90 -3.90 -9.16
N PRO A 143 -2.87 -4.56 -9.72
CA PRO A 143 -2.76 -4.76 -11.17
C PRO A 143 -3.72 -5.84 -11.70
N HIS A 144 -4.08 -6.83 -10.88
CA HIS A 144 -4.90 -7.96 -11.29
C HIS A 144 -6.42 -7.71 -11.18
N LEU A 145 -6.81 -6.60 -10.57
CA LEU A 145 -8.22 -6.23 -10.43
C LEU A 145 -8.67 -5.40 -11.64
N THR A 146 -9.95 -5.49 -11.99
CA THR A 146 -10.55 -4.60 -12.98
C THR A 146 -10.78 -3.20 -12.41
N VAL A 147 -10.98 -2.22 -13.28
CA VAL A 147 -11.34 -0.85 -12.88
C VAL A 147 -12.59 -0.85 -11.98
N ARG A 148 -13.64 -1.55 -12.43
CA ARG A 148 -14.91 -1.64 -11.71
C ARG A 148 -14.76 -2.32 -10.36
N GLU A 149 -14.03 -3.43 -10.30
CA GLU A 149 -13.77 -4.15 -9.05
C GLU A 149 -13.03 -3.28 -8.04
N THR A 150 -11.99 -2.59 -8.50
CA THR A 150 -11.16 -1.72 -7.65
C THR A 150 -12.00 -0.62 -7.02
N LEU A 151 -12.87 0.02 -7.81
CA LEU A 151 -13.76 1.08 -7.31
C LEU A 151 -14.86 0.54 -6.42
N ILE A 152 -15.42 -0.63 -6.71
CA ILE A 152 -16.41 -1.28 -5.84
C ILE A 152 -15.77 -1.64 -4.49
N PHE A 153 -14.59 -2.27 -4.47
CA PHE A 153 -13.92 -2.60 -3.20
C PHE A 153 -13.61 -1.34 -2.39
N CYS A 154 -13.15 -0.28 -3.04
CA CYS A 154 -12.91 1.01 -2.39
C CYS A 154 -14.20 1.62 -1.83
N ALA A 155 -15.30 1.60 -2.60
CA ALA A 155 -16.61 2.09 -2.18
C ALA A 155 -17.13 1.32 -0.96
N LEU A 156 -16.99 -0.01 -0.96
CA LEU A 156 -17.40 -0.86 0.17
C LEU A 156 -16.66 -0.53 1.46
N LEU A 157 -15.38 -0.17 1.37
CA LEU A 157 -14.51 0.15 2.51
C LEU A 157 -14.65 1.60 3.00
N ARG A 158 -14.79 2.58 2.08
CA ARG A 158 -14.80 4.01 2.41
C ARG A 158 -16.18 4.58 2.68
N LEU A 159 -17.21 4.11 1.97
CA LEU A 159 -18.56 4.68 2.10
C LEU A 159 -19.22 4.28 3.43
N PRO A 160 -20.07 5.16 4.00
CA PRO A 160 -20.74 4.89 5.26
C PRO A 160 -21.60 3.63 5.19
N LYS A 161 -21.79 2.98 6.33
CA LYS A 161 -22.59 1.75 6.44
C LYS A 161 -24.10 1.96 6.31
N THR A 162 -24.55 3.21 6.36
CA THR A 162 -25.94 3.57 6.10
C THR A 162 -26.37 3.17 4.70
N LEU A 163 -25.42 3.06 3.77
CA LEU A 163 -25.66 2.60 2.41
C LEU A 163 -25.56 1.08 2.29
N THR A 164 -26.53 0.53 1.59
CA THR A 164 -26.56 -0.87 1.16
C THR A 164 -25.43 -1.18 0.17
N ARG A 165 -25.09 -2.46 0.02
CA ARG A 165 -24.08 -2.90 -0.97
C ARG A 165 -24.43 -2.42 -2.39
N ARG A 166 -25.71 -2.44 -2.74
CA ARG A 166 -26.22 -2.03 -4.07
C ARG A 166 -26.08 -0.52 -4.31
N GLU A 167 -26.38 0.29 -3.30
CA GLU A 167 -26.17 1.74 -3.41
C GLU A 167 -24.68 2.09 -3.52
N LYS A 168 -23.83 1.40 -2.75
CA LYS A 168 -22.37 1.59 -2.85
C LYS A 168 -21.82 1.21 -4.22
N THR A 169 -22.32 0.14 -4.84
CA THR A 169 -21.95 -0.21 -6.22
C THR A 169 -22.46 0.82 -7.21
N ALA A 170 -23.68 1.33 -7.03
CA ALA A 170 -24.24 2.38 -7.90
C ALA A 170 -23.43 3.69 -7.83
N VAL A 171 -22.92 4.06 -6.65
CA VAL A 171 -21.99 5.19 -6.50
C VAL A 171 -20.69 4.94 -7.28
N ALA A 172 -20.14 3.74 -7.22
CA ALA A 172 -18.93 3.40 -7.99
C ALA A 172 -19.20 3.47 -9.51
N ASP A 173 -20.31 2.91 -9.97
CA ASP A 173 -20.72 2.94 -11.39
C ASP A 173 -20.95 4.39 -11.87
N ALA A 174 -21.52 5.26 -11.02
CA ALA A 174 -21.67 6.69 -11.33
C ALA A 174 -20.33 7.42 -11.48
N VAL A 175 -19.35 7.14 -10.62
CA VAL A 175 -18.00 7.72 -10.72
C VAL A 175 -17.26 7.22 -11.96
N ILE A 176 -17.45 5.95 -12.35
CA ILE A 176 -16.90 5.39 -13.60
C ILE A 176 -17.42 6.17 -14.81
N ALA A 177 -18.74 6.42 -14.86
CA ALA A 177 -19.36 7.18 -15.94
C ALA A 177 -18.86 8.63 -15.96
N GLU A 178 -18.79 9.28 -14.80
CA GLU A 178 -18.36 10.68 -14.66
C GLU A 178 -16.93 10.93 -15.15
N LEU A 179 -16.01 9.99 -14.91
CA LEU A 179 -14.62 10.08 -15.35
C LEU A 179 -14.37 9.46 -16.73
N GLY A 180 -15.43 9.08 -17.45
CA GLY A 180 -15.34 8.52 -18.80
C GLY A 180 -14.59 7.18 -18.85
N LEU A 181 -14.74 6.35 -17.81
CA LEU A 181 -14.07 5.05 -17.68
C LEU A 181 -14.95 3.86 -18.13
N SER A 182 -16.18 4.10 -18.58
CA SER A 182 -17.13 3.02 -18.94
C SER A 182 -16.60 2.06 -20.00
N LYS A 183 -15.76 2.52 -20.94
CA LYS A 183 -15.18 1.65 -21.99
C LYS A 183 -14.18 0.63 -21.45
N CYS A 184 -13.55 0.90 -20.31
CA CYS A 184 -12.50 0.08 -19.72
C CYS A 184 -12.87 -0.44 -18.32
N GLU A 185 -14.15 -0.42 -17.95
CA GLU A 185 -14.60 -0.77 -16.61
C GLU A 185 -14.30 -2.22 -16.22
N ASP A 186 -14.43 -3.16 -17.16
CA ASP A 186 -14.13 -4.58 -16.99
C ASP A 186 -12.71 -4.97 -17.43
N THR A 187 -11.88 -3.98 -17.79
CA THR A 187 -10.48 -4.21 -18.14
C THR A 187 -9.61 -4.23 -16.87
N ILE A 188 -8.63 -5.13 -16.82
CA ILE A 188 -7.64 -5.17 -15.72
C ILE A 188 -6.79 -3.91 -15.70
N ILE A 189 -6.45 -3.44 -14.50
CA ILE A 189 -5.62 -2.23 -14.34
C ILE A 189 -4.22 -2.46 -14.93
N GLY A 190 -3.64 -3.64 -14.69
CA GLY A 190 -2.30 -3.99 -15.14
C GLY A 190 -1.19 -3.21 -14.43
N ASN A 191 0.05 -3.48 -14.85
CA ASN A 191 1.26 -2.79 -14.42
C ASN A 191 2.27 -2.76 -15.57
N THR A 192 3.55 -2.50 -15.30
CA THR A 192 4.60 -2.47 -16.32
C THR A 192 4.81 -3.84 -16.99
N PHE A 193 4.52 -4.95 -16.30
CA PHE A 193 4.74 -6.32 -16.80
C PHE A 193 3.46 -6.97 -17.34
N ILE A 194 2.30 -6.50 -16.88
CA ILE A 194 0.97 -7.02 -17.22
C ILE A 194 0.23 -5.92 -17.95
N ARG A 195 -0.02 -6.13 -19.24
CA ARG A 195 -0.81 -5.21 -20.05
C ARG A 195 -2.21 -5.04 -19.45
N GLY A 196 -2.62 -3.80 -19.24
CA GLY A 196 -3.95 -3.44 -18.75
C GLY A 196 -4.45 -2.15 -19.40
N VAL A 197 -5.10 -1.30 -18.62
CA VAL A 197 -5.56 0.02 -19.07
C VAL A 197 -4.39 0.95 -19.48
N SER A 198 -4.68 1.96 -20.29
CA SER A 198 -3.69 2.97 -20.67
C SER A 198 -3.23 3.83 -19.48
N GLY A 199 -2.09 4.50 -19.58
CA GLY A 199 -1.59 5.38 -18.51
C GLY A 199 -2.57 6.49 -18.13
N GLY A 200 -3.24 7.11 -19.11
CA GLY A 200 -4.25 8.14 -18.86
C GLY A 200 -5.52 7.61 -18.20
N GLU A 201 -5.96 6.41 -18.58
CA GLU A 201 -7.06 5.72 -17.90
C GLU A 201 -6.68 5.36 -16.47
N ARG A 202 -5.47 4.82 -16.24
CA ARG A 202 -4.97 4.48 -14.91
C ARG A 202 -4.96 5.70 -13.98
N LYS A 203 -4.50 6.86 -14.47
CA LYS A 203 -4.55 8.11 -13.69
C LYS A 203 -5.99 8.54 -13.38
N ARG A 204 -6.92 8.41 -14.34
CA ARG A 204 -8.36 8.65 -14.09
C ARG A 204 -8.92 7.67 -13.05
N VAL A 205 -8.48 6.41 -13.01
CA VAL A 205 -8.86 5.45 -11.96
C VAL A 205 -8.31 5.87 -10.59
N SER A 206 -7.09 6.40 -10.51
CA SER A 206 -6.55 6.98 -9.27
C SER A 206 -7.39 8.17 -8.77
N ILE A 207 -7.90 9.01 -9.68
CA ILE A 207 -8.80 10.11 -9.34
C ILE A 207 -10.16 9.57 -8.90
N ALA A 208 -10.71 8.59 -9.63
CA ALA A 208 -11.96 7.89 -9.30
C ALA A 208 -11.94 7.34 -7.88
N HIS A 209 -10.82 6.74 -7.48
CA HIS A 209 -10.60 6.20 -6.14
C HIS A 209 -10.83 7.25 -5.03
N GLU A 210 -10.41 8.50 -5.25
CA GLU A 210 -10.66 9.61 -4.31
C GLU A 210 -12.03 10.25 -4.48
N MET A 211 -12.59 10.24 -5.70
CA MET A 211 -13.93 10.76 -5.99
C MET A 211 -15.07 9.96 -5.35
N LEU A 212 -14.84 8.70 -4.98
CA LEU A 212 -15.86 7.85 -4.32
C LEU A 212 -16.42 8.46 -3.01
N VAL A 213 -15.63 9.26 -2.29
CA VAL A 213 -16.09 9.93 -1.04
C VAL A 213 -16.73 11.29 -1.34
N ASN A 214 -16.88 11.65 -2.61
CA ASN A 214 -17.36 12.94 -3.08
C ASN A 214 -16.68 14.14 -2.36
N PRO A 215 -15.33 14.21 -2.33
CA PRO A 215 -14.62 15.29 -1.67
C PRO A 215 -14.95 16.65 -2.30
N SER A 216 -14.94 17.68 -1.47
CA SER A 216 -15.22 19.07 -1.87
C SER A 216 -13.94 19.83 -2.24
N LEU A 217 -12.80 19.39 -1.73
CA LEU A 217 -11.46 19.83 -2.13
C LEU A 217 -10.71 18.64 -2.73
N LEU A 218 -10.21 18.79 -3.95
CA LEU A 218 -9.41 17.77 -4.65
C LEU A 218 -8.01 18.32 -4.91
N ILE A 219 -7.00 17.66 -4.37
CA ILE A 219 -5.59 18.02 -4.55
C ILE A 219 -4.91 16.92 -5.37
N LEU A 220 -4.27 17.28 -6.48
CA LEU A 220 -3.60 16.34 -7.38
C LEU A 220 -2.13 16.71 -7.56
N ASP A 221 -1.24 15.75 -7.34
CA ASP A 221 0.19 15.93 -7.59
C ASP A 221 0.58 15.37 -8.96
N GLU A 222 0.99 16.26 -9.87
CA GLU A 222 1.42 16.00 -11.24
C GLU A 222 0.55 14.99 -12.01
N PRO A 223 -0.78 15.20 -12.10
CA PRO A 223 -1.66 14.22 -12.73
C PRO A 223 -1.43 14.08 -14.24
N THR A 224 -0.79 15.05 -14.90
CA THR A 224 -0.47 14.98 -16.34
C THR A 224 0.89 14.35 -16.64
N SER A 225 1.66 13.95 -15.62
CA SER A 225 2.98 13.35 -15.82
C SER A 225 2.88 11.99 -16.52
N GLY A 226 3.74 11.76 -17.52
CA GLY A 226 3.75 10.52 -18.31
C GLY A 226 2.58 10.35 -19.28
N LEU A 227 1.76 11.38 -19.49
CA LEU A 227 0.68 11.40 -20.48
C LEU A 227 1.10 12.16 -21.74
N ASP A 228 0.58 11.71 -22.88
CA ASP A 228 0.64 12.49 -24.12
C ASP A 228 -0.25 13.73 -24.03
N SER A 229 -0.01 14.72 -24.91
CA SER A 229 -0.72 16.00 -24.89
C SER A 229 -2.24 15.86 -25.01
N THR A 230 -2.73 14.86 -25.75
CA THR A 230 -4.17 14.64 -25.93
C THR A 230 -4.82 14.02 -24.69
N ALA A 231 -4.18 13.03 -24.05
CA ALA A 231 -4.66 12.47 -22.81
C ALA A 231 -4.59 13.48 -21.65
N ALA A 232 -3.53 14.29 -21.58
CA ALA A 232 -3.40 15.36 -20.59
C ALA A 232 -4.53 16.39 -20.73
N HIS A 233 -4.83 16.83 -21.96
CA HIS A 233 -5.93 17.76 -22.20
C HIS A 233 -7.30 17.18 -21.80
N ARG A 234 -7.57 15.91 -22.15
CA ARG A 234 -8.80 15.23 -21.72
C ARG A 234 -8.91 15.15 -20.20
N LEU A 235 -7.82 14.81 -19.52
CA LEU A 235 -7.78 14.73 -18.06
C LEU A 235 -8.09 16.08 -17.40
N VAL A 236 -7.42 17.15 -17.85
CA VAL A 236 -7.63 18.50 -17.31
C VAL A 236 -9.02 19.02 -17.65
N SER A 237 -9.59 18.66 -18.81
CA SER A 237 -10.98 18.95 -19.14
C SER A 237 -11.96 18.28 -18.17
N THR A 238 -11.71 17.03 -17.78
CA THR A 238 -12.51 16.38 -16.74
C THR A 238 -12.36 17.10 -15.39
N LEU A 239 -11.14 17.50 -15.00
CA LEU A 239 -10.91 18.24 -13.76
C LEU A 239 -11.59 19.62 -13.74
N SER A 240 -11.53 20.34 -14.86
CA SER A 240 -12.24 21.62 -15.04
C SER A 240 -13.76 21.42 -14.98
N GLY A 241 -14.30 20.36 -15.62
CA GLY A 241 -15.71 19.99 -15.48
C GLY A 241 -16.12 19.72 -14.02
N LEU A 242 -15.26 19.01 -13.26
CA LEU A 242 -15.48 18.76 -11.83
C LEU A 242 -15.48 20.06 -11.01
N ALA A 243 -14.61 21.01 -11.35
CA ALA A 243 -14.55 22.31 -10.69
C ALA A 243 -15.81 23.13 -11.04
N HIS A 244 -15.99 23.49 -12.31
CA HIS A 244 -17.01 24.44 -12.76
C HIS A 244 -18.44 23.92 -12.63
N GLN A 245 -18.71 22.64 -12.94
CA GLN A 245 -20.08 22.10 -12.94
C GLN A 245 -20.53 21.59 -11.57
N LYS A 246 -19.61 21.06 -10.76
CA LYS A 246 -19.92 20.49 -9.43
C LYS A 246 -19.51 21.39 -8.26
N GLY A 247 -18.98 22.58 -8.53
CA GLY A 247 -18.54 23.55 -7.53
C GLY A 247 -17.41 23.02 -6.63
N LYS A 248 -16.59 22.09 -7.14
CA LYS A 248 -15.46 21.53 -6.38
C LYS A 248 -14.28 22.48 -6.46
N THR A 249 -13.49 22.51 -5.40
CA THR A 249 -12.21 23.24 -5.39
C THR A 249 -11.12 22.28 -5.83
N VAL A 250 -10.40 22.59 -6.91
CA VAL A 250 -9.38 21.69 -7.46
C VAL A 250 -8.03 22.38 -7.47
N VAL A 251 -7.03 21.74 -6.87
CA VAL A 251 -5.63 22.20 -6.86
C VAL A 251 -4.76 21.13 -7.49
N THR A 252 -4.01 21.48 -8.53
CA THR A 252 -3.15 20.54 -9.24
C THR A 252 -1.75 21.10 -9.41
N SER A 253 -0.70 20.29 -9.19
CA SER A 253 0.65 20.65 -9.65
C SER A 253 0.85 20.20 -11.10
N VAL A 254 1.54 21.00 -11.90
CA VAL A 254 1.86 20.67 -13.29
C VAL A 254 3.29 21.10 -13.61
N HIS A 255 4.10 20.20 -14.19
CA HIS A 255 5.51 20.47 -14.47
C HIS A 255 5.71 21.20 -15.81
N GLN A 256 4.92 20.89 -16.85
CA GLN A 256 5.03 21.53 -18.17
C GLN A 256 3.73 21.34 -18.98
N PRO A 257 2.70 22.19 -18.78
CA PRO A 257 1.45 22.08 -19.55
C PRO A 257 1.61 22.62 -20.97
N SER A 258 0.89 22.01 -21.91
CA SER A 258 0.70 22.60 -23.24
C SER A 258 -0.12 23.89 -23.15
N SER A 259 0.00 24.79 -24.14
CA SER A 259 -0.75 26.06 -24.16
C SER A 259 -2.27 25.86 -24.03
N ARG A 260 -2.80 24.78 -24.63
CA ARG A 260 -4.23 24.39 -24.52
C ARG A 260 -4.63 24.03 -23.10
N VAL A 261 -3.73 23.39 -22.33
CA VAL A 261 -3.98 23.02 -20.94
C VAL A 261 -3.82 24.23 -20.04
N PHE A 262 -2.81 25.08 -20.29
CA PHE A 262 -2.56 26.29 -19.52
C PHE A 262 -3.76 27.24 -19.49
N GLN A 263 -4.44 27.41 -20.64
CA GLN A 263 -5.63 28.26 -20.75
C GLN A 263 -6.86 27.74 -19.98
N MET A 264 -6.84 26.50 -19.49
CA MET A 264 -7.94 25.91 -18.73
C MET A 264 -7.85 26.21 -17.23
N PHE A 265 -6.72 26.76 -16.77
CA PHE A 265 -6.52 27.09 -15.35
C PHE A 265 -7.10 28.46 -15.04
N ASP A 266 -7.99 28.52 -14.05
CA ASP A 266 -8.57 29.77 -13.59
C ASP A 266 -7.51 30.62 -12.88
N THR A 267 -6.76 29.98 -11.98
CA THR A 267 -5.69 30.60 -11.19
C THR A 267 -4.39 29.83 -11.36
N VAL A 268 -3.26 30.54 -11.38
CA VAL A 268 -1.92 29.99 -11.50
C VAL A 268 -1.05 30.50 -10.35
N LEU A 269 -0.36 29.59 -9.68
CA LEU A 269 0.68 29.84 -8.69
C LEU A 269 2.01 29.35 -9.24
N VAL A 270 3.00 30.23 -9.38
CA VAL A 270 4.33 29.87 -9.89
C VAL A 270 5.35 29.89 -8.75
N LEU A 271 6.05 28.78 -8.57
CA LEU A 271 7.06 28.57 -7.53
C LEU A 271 8.48 28.49 -8.10
N SER A 272 9.43 29.18 -7.47
CA SER A 272 10.87 29.05 -7.71
C SER A 272 11.59 28.90 -6.37
N GLU A 273 12.38 27.83 -6.21
CA GLU A 273 13.18 27.55 -5.00
C GLU A 273 12.41 27.72 -3.66
N GLY A 274 11.16 27.28 -3.62
CA GLY A 274 10.32 27.36 -2.43
C GLY A 274 9.65 28.72 -2.18
N ARG A 275 9.82 29.68 -3.10
CA ARG A 275 9.23 31.03 -3.04
C ARG A 275 8.20 31.19 -4.16
N CYS A 276 7.21 32.04 -3.91
CA CYS A 276 6.22 32.42 -4.93
C CYS A 276 6.79 33.55 -5.79
N ILE A 277 6.66 33.44 -7.11
CA ILE A 277 7.02 34.50 -8.07
C ILE A 277 5.79 35.11 -8.76
N TYR A 278 4.66 34.40 -8.75
CA TYR A 278 3.38 34.86 -9.27
C TYR A 278 2.22 34.08 -8.66
N PHE A 279 1.13 34.79 -8.37
CA PHE A 279 -0.16 34.23 -7.99
C PHE A 279 -1.26 35.12 -8.56
N GLY A 280 -2.18 34.55 -9.34
CA GLY A 280 -3.25 35.29 -9.99
C GLY A 280 -3.91 34.52 -11.13
N LYS A 281 -4.72 35.18 -11.95
CA LYS A 281 -5.38 34.53 -13.08
C LYS A 281 -4.38 34.10 -14.16
N GLY A 282 -4.58 32.92 -14.74
CA GLY A 282 -3.70 32.43 -15.80
C GLY A 282 -3.57 33.39 -17.00
N SER A 283 -4.64 34.12 -17.34
CA SER A 283 -4.66 35.12 -18.41
C SER A 283 -3.84 36.38 -18.14
N GLU A 284 -3.69 36.76 -16.87
CA GLU A 284 -3.00 37.99 -16.44
C GLU A 284 -1.50 37.75 -16.21
N ALA A 285 -1.06 36.49 -16.18
CA ALA A 285 0.32 36.11 -15.89
C ALA A 285 1.32 36.75 -16.87
N MET A 286 1.09 36.67 -18.17
CA MET A 286 2.00 37.24 -19.17
C MET A 286 2.12 38.76 -19.04
N SER A 287 0.99 39.45 -18.88
CA SER A 287 0.97 40.92 -18.70
C SER A 287 1.70 41.37 -17.43
N TYR A 288 1.65 40.58 -16.35
CA TYR A 288 2.43 40.85 -15.14
C TYR A 288 3.94 40.77 -15.40
N PHE A 289 4.43 39.70 -16.03
CA PHE A 289 5.88 39.59 -16.32
C PHE A 289 6.35 40.65 -17.32
N GLU A 290 5.51 41.02 -18.30
CA GLU A 290 5.79 42.13 -19.21
C GLU A 290 5.93 43.48 -18.50
N SER A 291 5.19 43.70 -17.39
CA SER A 291 5.26 44.93 -16.58
C SER A 291 6.55 45.04 -15.75
N ILE A 292 7.26 43.92 -15.55
CA ILE A 292 8.54 43.84 -14.83
C ILE A 292 9.69 43.66 -15.85
N ASP A 293 9.48 44.08 -17.10
CA ASP A 293 10.43 43.98 -18.22
C ASP A 293 10.88 42.56 -18.60
N PHE A 294 10.15 41.53 -18.17
CA PHE A 294 10.36 40.17 -18.62
C PHE A 294 9.43 39.83 -19.78
N ARG A 295 9.96 39.89 -21.01
CA ARG A 295 9.24 39.52 -22.22
C ARG A 295 9.87 38.29 -22.89
N PRO A 296 9.06 37.43 -23.53
CA PRO A 296 9.60 36.35 -24.35
C PRO A 296 10.23 36.92 -25.63
N SER A 297 11.39 36.40 -26.03
CA SER A 297 12.12 36.83 -27.23
C SER A 297 11.43 36.42 -28.53
N PHE A 298 10.62 35.37 -28.49
CA PHE A 298 9.79 34.89 -29.58
C PHE A 298 8.45 34.34 -29.05
N PRO A 299 7.40 34.22 -29.89
CA PRO A 299 6.13 33.65 -29.48
C PRO A 299 6.31 32.21 -28.99
N MET A 300 6.23 32.02 -27.67
CA MET A 300 6.38 30.73 -27.01
C MET A 300 5.17 30.42 -26.12
N ASN A 301 5.05 29.16 -25.70
CA ASN A 301 4.02 28.76 -24.75
C ASN A 301 4.20 29.53 -23.42
N PRO A 302 3.15 30.19 -22.90
CA PRO A 302 3.22 30.93 -21.64
C PRO A 302 3.77 30.08 -20.49
N ALA A 303 3.38 28.81 -20.41
CA ALA A 303 3.84 27.95 -19.33
C ALA A 303 5.35 27.66 -19.41
N ASP A 304 5.88 27.48 -20.61
CA ASP A 304 7.32 27.27 -20.82
C ASP A 304 8.10 28.54 -20.44
N PHE A 305 7.59 29.72 -20.81
CA PHE A 305 8.18 31.01 -20.42
C PHE A 305 8.23 31.19 -18.89
N LEU A 306 7.12 30.89 -18.20
CA LEU A 306 7.05 30.97 -16.73
C LEU A 306 8.03 30.01 -16.05
N LEU A 307 8.25 28.83 -16.63
CA LEU A 307 9.19 27.83 -16.11
C LEU A 307 10.65 28.23 -16.37
N ASP A 308 10.95 28.82 -17.52
CA ASP A 308 12.28 29.36 -17.82
C ASP A 308 12.65 30.48 -16.84
N LEU A 309 11.73 31.43 -16.62
CA LEU A 309 11.88 32.46 -15.60
C LEU A 309 12.09 31.87 -14.20
N ALA A 310 11.29 30.87 -13.82
CA ALA A 310 11.42 30.20 -12.53
C ALA A 310 12.76 29.43 -12.39
N ASN A 311 13.33 28.93 -13.49
CA ASN A 311 14.67 28.34 -13.55
C ASN A 311 15.78 29.40 -13.53
N GLY A 312 15.46 30.68 -13.71
CA GLY A 312 16.43 31.76 -13.87
C GLY A 312 17.03 31.82 -15.28
N VAL A 313 16.42 31.14 -16.24
CA VAL A 313 16.78 31.19 -17.66
C VAL A 313 16.02 32.34 -18.29
N TRP A 314 16.74 33.41 -18.60
CA TRP A 314 16.21 34.53 -19.36
C TRP A 314 17.29 34.98 -20.35
N GLN A 315 17.00 34.85 -21.64
CA GLN A 315 17.90 35.28 -22.71
C GLN A 315 17.54 36.71 -23.10
N HIS A 316 18.40 37.65 -22.72
CA HIS A 316 18.41 39.00 -23.26
C HIS A 316 19.51 39.08 -24.32
N ASP A 317 19.17 39.51 -25.53
CA ASP A 317 20.17 39.77 -26.57
C ASP A 317 21.14 40.84 -26.05
N GLY A 318 22.43 40.50 -25.90
CA GLY A 318 23.50 41.47 -25.64
C GLY A 318 24.19 41.49 -24.27
N ILE A 319 23.97 40.54 -23.34
CA ILE A 319 24.66 40.52 -22.03
C ILE A 319 25.59 39.29 -21.90
N THR A 320 26.86 39.55 -21.59
CA THR A 320 27.92 38.55 -21.29
C THR A 320 27.59 37.75 -20.02
N ASP A 321 27.87 36.43 -20.00
CA ASP A 321 27.58 35.50 -18.89
C ASP A 321 28.05 35.95 -17.47
N LYS A 322 28.95 36.94 -17.38
CA LYS A 322 29.55 37.43 -16.13
C LYS A 322 28.72 38.49 -15.37
N GLU A 323 27.69 39.07 -15.98
CA GLU A 323 26.87 40.16 -15.39
C GLU A 323 25.39 39.76 -15.26
N ARG A 324 25.05 38.47 -15.16
CA ARG A 324 23.66 38.07 -14.95
C ARG A 324 23.21 38.49 -13.54
N PRO A 325 22.30 39.47 -13.36
CA PRO A 325 21.65 39.68 -12.08
C PRO A 325 20.97 38.37 -11.66
N ASN A 326 20.85 38.12 -10.36
CA ASN A 326 20.16 36.93 -9.88
C ASN A 326 18.66 37.06 -10.18
N VAL A 327 18.25 36.67 -11.39
CA VAL A 327 16.89 36.82 -11.93
C VAL A 327 15.85 36.30 -10.93
N LYS A 328 16.16 35.20 -10.24
CA LYS A 328 15.27 34.62 -9.23
C LYS A 328 15.04 35.54 -8.03
N GLN A 329 16.09 36.22 -7.56
CA GLN A 329 15.97 37.20 -6.47
C GLN A 329 15.15 38.40 -6.92
N LEU A 330 15.39 38.91 -8.13
CA LEU A 330 14.64 40.02 -8.71
C LEU A 330 13.14 39.69 -8.85
N LEU A 331 12.81 38.52 -9.39
CA LEU A 331 11.43 38.04 -9.51
C LEU A 331 10.75 37.90 -8.14
N THR A 332 11.50 37.43 -7.13
CA THR A 332 10.99 37.30 -5.77
C THR A 332 10.74 38.68 -5.13
N SER A 333 11.66 39.64 -5.30
CA SER A 333 11.49 41.00 -4.75
C SER A 333 10.31 41.70 -5.43
N SER A 334 10.22 41.65 -6.76
CA SER A 334 9.11 42.27 -7.50
C SER A 334 7.76 41.66 -7.11
N TYR A 335 7.69 40.35 -6.89
CA TYR A 335 6.48 39.72 -6.35
C TYR A 335 6.12 40.25 -4.96
N ASN A 336 7.09 40.36 -4.06
CA ASN A 336 6.86 40.84 -2.70
C ASN A 336 6.38 42.30 -2.68
N ASP A 337 6.88 43.13 -3.59
CA ASP A 337 6.56 44.55 -3.65
C ASP A 337 5.20 44.83 -4.34
N LEU A 338 4.88 44.08 -5.40
CA LEU A 338 3.72 44.37 -6.26
C LEU A 338 2.48 43.51 -5.94
N LEU A 339 2.67 42.22 -5.68
CA LEU A 339 1.56 41.25 -5.57
C LEU A 339 1.38 40.70 -4.16
N ALA A 340 2.43 40.52 -3.37
CA ALA A 340 2.32 39.84 -2.08
C ALA A 340 1.42 40.60 -1.09
N SER A 341 1.46 41.93 -1.09
CA SER A 341 0.55 42.77 -0.30
C SER A 341 -0.89 42.58 -0.76
N GLN A 342 -1.16 42.74 -2.06
CA GLN A 342 -2.50 42.58 -2.64
C GLN A 342 -3.10 41.19 -2.39
N VAL A 343 -2.29 40.13 -2.50
CA VAL A 343 -2.74 38.76 -2.26
C VAL A 343 -2.98 38.51 -0.77
N LYS A 344 -2.14 39.07 0.12
CA LYS A 344 -2.36 39.04 1.57
C LYS A 344 -3.61 39.80 1.98
N ASP A 345 -3.81 40.98 1.44
CA ASP A 345 -4.99 41.82 1.68
C ASP A 345 -6.24 41.11 1.17
N ALA A 346 -6.23 40.57 -0.05
CA ALA A 346 -7.34 39.74 -0.55
C ALA A 346 -7.62 38.52 0.35
N CYS A 347 -6.60 37.90 0.94
CA CYS A 347 -6.79 36.79 1.90
C CYS A 347 -7.46 37.25 3.21
N LEU A 348 -7.19 38.49 3.64
CA LEU A 348 -7.64 39.09 4.90
C LEU A 348 -8.98 39.85 4.79
N ASP A 349 -9.26 40.49 3.65
CA ASP A 349 -10.36 41.45 3.44
C ASP A 349 -11.74 40.82 3.25
N ILE A 350 -11.84 39.51 3.03
CA ILE A 350 -13.14 38.79 3.02
C ILE A 350 -13.69 38.60 4.45
N LYS A 351 -13.44 39.55 5.36
CA LYS A 351 -14.22 39.74 6.58
C LYS A 351 -15.40 40.69 6.37
N THR A 352 -15.44 41.48 5.28
CA THR A 352 -16.44 42.53 5.07
C THR A 352 -17.65 42.12 4.21
N LEU A 353 -17.63 40.99 3.47
CA LEU A 353 -18.81 40.44 2.78
C LEU A 353 -19.75 39.65 3.71
N ARG A 354 -19.70 39.90 5.02
CA ARG A 354 -20.42 39.11 6.04
C ARG A 354 -21.80 39.65 6.43
N ASP A 355 -22.25 40.76 5.87
CA ASP A 355 -23.55 41.36 6.26
C ASP A 355 -24.73 41.12 5.29
N ASP A 356 -24.55 40.61 4.07
CA ASP A 356 -25.66 40.49 3.09
C ASP A 356 -26.26 39.08 2.90
N HIS A 357 -25.81 38.07 3.66
CA HIS A 357 -26.41 36.74 3.67
C HIS A 357 -26.85 36.31 5.07
N GLN A 358 -27.73 37.11 5.68
CA GLN A 358 -28.58 36.67 6.79
C GLN A 358 -29.68 35.73 6.28
N HIS A 359 -29.33 34.48 5.96
CA HIS A 359 -30.22 33.32 6.03
C HIS A 359 -29.37 32.04 5.90
N MET A 360 -28.56 31.76 6.91
CA MET A 360 -28.07 30.41 7.16
C MET A 360 -28.72 29.93 8.46
N PRO A 361 -29.53 28.85 8.44
CA PRO A 361 -30.01 28.28 9.69
C PRO A 361 -28.78 27.76 10.44
N VAL A 362 -28.54 28.39 11.59
CA VAL A 362 -27.67 27.88 12.64
C VAL A 362 -28.21 26.49 12.98
N ALA A 363 -27.57 25.45 12.45
CA ALA A 363 -27.78 24.11 12.94
C ALA A 363 -27.40 24.12 14.43
N ASN A 364 -28.41 23.95 15.28
CA ASN A 364 -28.31 23.93 16.72
C ASN A 364 -27.04 23.20 17.19
N PRO A 365 -26.24 23.78 18.09
CA PRO A 365 -25.11 23.09 18.73
C PRO A 365 -25.57 22.06 19.79
N GLU A 366 -26.79 21.54 19.66
CA GLU A 366 -27.42 20.57 20.56
C GLU A 366 -27.87 19.31 19.83
N LEU A 367 -26.99 18.74 19.03
CA LEU A 367 -26.95 17.28 18.96
C LEU A 367 -25.68 16.86 19.66
N LYS A 368 -25.81 16.61 20.97
CA LYS A 368 -24.93 15.70 21.72
C LYS A 368 -24.93 14.40 20.93
N GLY A 369 -24.03 14.31 19.94
CA GLY A 369 -23.71 13.09 19.26
C GLY A 369 -23.17 12.18 20.32
N HIS A 370 -24.05 11.31 20.83
CA HIS A 370 -23.71 10.19 21.65
C HIS A 370 -22.37 9.65 21.16
N THR A 371 -21.37 9.80 22.03
CA THR A 371 -20.16 9.01 22.01
C THR A 371 -20.58 7.55 22.17
N SER A 372 -21.08 6.95 21.09
CA SER A 372 -21.18 5.51 20.92
C SER A 372 -19.77 4.98 20.61
N LYS A 373 -18.84 5.29 21.52
CA LYS A 373 -17.51 4.68 21.61
C LYS A 373 -17.70 3.41 22.41
N CYS A 374 -18.05 2.30 21.74
CA CYS A 374 -17.47 0.96 21.96
C CYS A 374 -18.20 -0.12 21.14
N VAL A 375 -19.51 0.02 20.90
CA VAL A 375 -20.33 -1.12 20.44
C VAL A 375 -20.25 -1.40 18.93
N ASN A 376 -19.78 -0.44 18.12
CA ASN A 376 -19.74 -0.56 16.64
C ASN A 376 -18.37 -0.98 16.06
N GLY A 377 -17.36 -1.26 16.90
CA GLY A 377 -16.02 -1.62 16.43
C GLY A 377 -15.97 -2.97 15.71
N ILE A 378 -16.59 -4.00 16.31
CA ILE A 378 -16.50 -5.39 15.83
C ILE A 378 -17.26 -5.58 14.51
N ASN A 379 -18.49 -5.08 14.40
CA ASN A 379 -19.24 -5.14 13.13
C ASN A 379 -18.61 -4.28 12.02
N THR A 380 -17.78 -3.30 12.35
CA THR A 380 -16.99 -2.54 11.35
C THR A 380 -15.79 -3.34 10.91
N TRP A 381 -15.11 -3.95 11.87
CA TRP A 381 -14.01 -4.85 11.64
C TRP A 381 -14.42 -6.06 10.79
N LEU A 382 -15.55 -6.72 11.09
CA LEU A 382 -16.06 -7.87 10.34
C LEU A 382 -16.43 -7.52 8.89
N ASN A 383 -17.09 -6.37 8.68
CA ASN A 383 -17.40 -5.92 7.32
C ASN A 383 -16.12 -5.60 6.53
N GLN A 384 -15.16 -4.89 7.14
CA GLN A 384 -13.86 -4.62 6.52
C GLN A 384 -13.13 -5.92 6.20
N PHE A 385 -13.08 -6.85 7.15
CA PHE A 385 -12.47 -8.17 6.98
C PHE A 385 -13.13 -8.96 5.84
N SER A 386 -14.46 -9.01 5.77
CA SER A 386 -15.20 -9.72 4.72
C SER A 386 -14.96 -9.14 3.32
N VAL A 387 -14.86 -7.82 3.20
CA VAL A 387 -14.54 -7.18 1.91
C VAL A 387 -13.09 -7.41 1.54
N LEU A 388 -12.17 -7.29 2.49
CA LEU A 388 -10.73 -7.49 2.27
C LEU A 388 -10.39 -8.94 1.94
N ILE A 389 -11.06 -9.93 2.54
CA ILE A 389 -10.83 -11.34 2.20
C ILE A 389 -11.35 -11.66 0.79
N GLN A 390 -12.50 -11.10 0.38
CA GLN A 390 -12.99 -11.23 -1.00
C GLN A 390 -12.00 -10.65 -2.01
N ARG A 391 -11.44 -9.47 -1.71
CA ARG A 391 -10.39 -8.84 -2.52
C ARG A 391 -9.12 -9.71 -2.56
N SER A 392 -8.65 -10.16 -1.40
CA SER A 392 -7.43 -10.97 -1.26
C SER A 392 -7.53 -12.28 -2.02
N LEU A 393 -8.65 -13.00 -1.92
CA LEU A 393 -8.87 -14.25 -2.65
C LEU A 393 -8.83 -14.04 -4.17
N LYS A 394 -9.40 -12.92 -4.65
CA LYS A 394 -9.45 -12.61 -6.07
C LYS A 394 -8.07 -12.25 -6.63
N GLU A 395 -7.33 -11.43 -5.90
CA GLU A 395 -5.96 -11.06 -6.24
C GLU A 395 -5.02 -12.29 -6.25
N ARG A 396 -5.08 -13.10 -5.20
CA ARG A 396 -4.18 -14.25 -5.01
C ARG A 396 -4.45 -15.41 -5.95
N LYS A 397 -5.68 -15.58 -6.43
CA LYS A 397 -6.02 -16.64 -7.39
C LYS A 397 -5.08 -16.60 -8.61
N HIS A 398 -4.73 -15.40 -9.09
CA HIS A 398 -3.85 -15.26 -10.25
C HIS A 398 -2.38 -15.56 -9.92
N GLU A 399 -1.94 -15.27 -8.70
CA GLU A 399 -0.56 -15.50 -8.28
C GLU A 399 -0.28 -16.97 -7.93
N THR A 400 -1.21 -17.64 -7.24
CA THR A 400 -1.00 -19.02 -6.78
C THR A 400 -1.19 -20.03 -7.90
N PHE A 401 -2.18 -19.85 -8.78
CA PHE A 401 -2.38 -20.72 -9.95
C PHE A 401 -1.52 -20.32 -11.15
N ASN A 402 -0.38 -19.67 -10.89
CA ASN A 402 0.63 -19.45 -11.92
C ASN A 402 1.05 -20.81 -12.48
N PRO A 403 0.92 -21.05 -13.81
CA PRO A 403 1.22 -22.35 -14.41
C PRO A 403 2.64 -22.82 -14.13
N LEU A 404 3.60 -21.90 -14.00
CA LEU A 404 4.99 -22.24 -13.67
C LEU A 404 5.12 -22.77 -12.24
N ARG A 405 4.37 -22.22 -11.27
CA ARG A 405 4.38 -22.70 -9.88
C ARG A 405 3.77 -24.09 -9.77
N VAL A 406 2.63 -24.30 -10.44
CA VAL A 406 1.96 -25.61 -10.49
C VAL A 406 2.88 -26.65 -11.14
N PHE A 407 3.50 -26.31 -12.28
CA PHE A 407 4.44 -27.18 -12.97
C PHE A 407 5.65 -27.55 -12.10
N GLN A 408 6.24 -26.58 -11.41
CA GLN A 408 7.38 -26.81 -10.50
C GLN A 408 7.03 -27.82 -9.39
N VAL A 409 5.87 -27.66 -8.74
CA VAL A 409 5.47 -28.54 -7.62
C VAL A 409 5.10 -29.93 -8.12
N ILE A 410 4.37 -30.05 -9.24
CA ILE A 410 4.03 -31.35 -9.82
C ILE A 410 5.31 -32.09 -10.25
N THR A 411 6.23 -31.39 -10.92
CA THR A 411 7.50 -31.98 -11.34
C THR A 411 8.32 -32.46 -10.14
N ALA A 412 8.41 -31.64 -9.09
CA ALA A 412 9.07 -32.04 -7.84
C ALA A 412 8.40 -33.26 -7.18
N SER A 413 7.07 -33.34 -7.19
CA SER A 413 6.32 -34.48 -6.65
C SER A 413 6.57 -35.78 -7.43
N LEU A 414 6.60 -35.69 -8.76
CA LEU A 414 6.86 -36.85 -9.63
C LEU A 414 8.31 -37.31 -9.49
N LEU A 415 9.27 -36.38 -9.51
CA LEU A 415 10.68 -36.70 -9.30
C LEU A 415 10.92 -37.39 -7.95
N ALA A 416 10.34 -36.86 -6.87
CA ALA A 416 10.41 -37.49 -5.55
C ALA A 416 9.75 -38.88 -5.56
N GLY A 417 8.58 -39.02 -6.19
CA GLY A 417 7.89 -40.31 -6.31
C GLY A 417 8.68 -41.34 -7.11
N PHE A 418 9.40 -40.94 -8.17
CA PHE A 418 10.25 -41.82 -8.96
C PHE A 418 11.55 -42.19 -8.25
N MET A 419 12.19 -41.24 -7.55
CA MET A 419 13.44 -41.50 -6.84
C MET A 419 13.26 -42.46 -5.66
N TRP A 420 12.14 -42.38 -4.95
CA TRP A 420 11.81 -43.24 -3.80
C TRP A 420 10.76 -44.31 -4.13
N TRP A 421 10.71 -44.76 -5.39
CA TRP A 421 9.70 -45.70 -5.87
C TRP A 421 9.66 -46.98 -5.03
N HIS A 422 8.51 -47.24 -4.38
CA HIS A 422 8.28 -48.41 -3.53
C HIS A 422 9.46 -48.74 -2.59
N SER A 423 10.01 -47.72 -1.92
CA SER A 423 11.11 -47.91 -0.97
C SER A 423 10.71 -48.94 0.10
N ASP A 424 11.49 -50.02 0.24
CA ASP A 424 11.20 -51.10 1.18
C ASP A 424 11.18 -50.60 2.63
N TYR A 425 10.33 -51.20 3.48
CA TYR A 425 10.25 -50.85 4.91
C TYR A 425 11.57 -51.10 5.65
N ARG A 426 12.47 -51.91 5.07
CA ARG A 426 13.78 -52.29 5.62
C ARG A 426 14.85 -51.22 5.40
N ASP A 427 14.75 -50.42 4.33
CA ASP A 427 15.71 -49.36 4.01
C ASP A 427 15.31 -48.04 4.70
N ILE A 428 15.46 -48.04 6.03
CA ILE A 428 15.02 -46.94 6.91
C ILE A 428 15.70 -45.62 6.51
N GLN A 429 16.97 -45.65 6.13
CA GLN A 429 17.72 -44.44 5.77
C GLN A 429 17.12 -43.72 4.56
N ASP A 430 16.65 -44.46 3.54
CA ASP A 430 16.05 -43.88 2.34
C ASP A 430 14.71 -43.24 2.66
N ARG A 431 13.86 -43.91 3.44
CA ARG A 431 12.56 -43.35 3.88
C ARG A 431 12.72 -42.14 4.79
N LEU A 432 13.71 -42.15 5.69
CA LEU A 432 14.05 -40.98 6.49
C LEU A 432 14.54 -39.81 5.63
N GLY A 433 15.31 -40.10 4.57
CA GLY A 433 15.71 -39.13 3.56
C GLY A 433 14.50 -38.52 2.83
N LEU A 434 13.51 -39.34 2.45
CA LEU A 434 12.26 -38.86 1.85
C LEU A 434 11.48 -37.93 2.79
N LEU A 435 11.23 -38.34 4.03
CA LEU A 435 10.50 -37.53 5.02
C LEU A 435 11.22 -36.20 5.30
N PHE A 436 12.56 -36.23 5.30
CA PHE A 436 13.35 -35.03 5.46
C PHE A 436 13.27 -34.13 4.23
N PHE A 437 13.35 -34.69 3.01
CA PHE A 437 13.16 -33.95 1.76
C PHE A 437 11.79 -33.23 1.71
N ILE A 438 10.70 -33.92 2.09
CA ILE A 438 9.36 -33.33 2.20
C ILE A 438 9.38 -32.15 3.18
N SER A 439 10.06 -32.30 4.33
CA SER A 439 10.18 -31.25 5.35
C SER A 439 11.02 -30.06 4.89
N ILE A 440 12.08 -30.26 4.11
CA ILE A 440 12.88 -29.18 3.53
C ILE A 440 12.05 -28.44 2.48
N PHE A 441 11.48 -29.15 1.51
CA PHE A 441 10.77 -28.56 0.39
C PHE A 441 9.62 -27.67 0.89
N TRP A 442 8.79 -28.19 1.79
CA TRP A 442 7.66 -27.45 2.37
C TRP A 442 8.03 -26.51 3.52
N GLY A 443 9.29 -26.50 3.95
CA GLY A 443 9.84 -25.46 4.84
C GLY A 443 10.28 -24.24 4.05
N VAL A 444 11.12 -24.47 3.03
CA VAL A 444 11.74 -23.40 2.23
C VAL A 444 10.73 -22.74 1.30
N TYR A 445 9.92 -23.51 0.59
CA TYR A 445 9.07 -22.98 -0.48
C TYR A 445 8.02 -21.96 0.02
N PRO A 446 7.18 -22.25 1.04
CA PRO A 446 6.21 -21.28 1.56
C PRO A 446 6.89 -20.09 2.23
N SER A 447 7.96 -20.32 3.00
CA SER A 447 8.70 -19.25 3.69
C SER A 447 9.29 -18.23 2.72
N PHE A 448 9.89 -18.71 1.63
CA PHE A 448 10.51 -17.87 0.62
C PHE A 448 9.46 -17.03 -0.14
N ASN A 449 8.33 -17.63 -0.50
CA ASN A 449 7.24 -16.90 -1.17
C ASN A 449 6.60 -15.85 -0.24
N ALA A 450 6.36 -16.20 1.03
CA ALA A 450 5.72 -15.32 2.01
C ALA A 450 6.55 -14.07 2.35
N VAL A 451 7.88 -14.13 2.22
CA VAL A 451 8.79 -13.00 2.48
C VAL A 451 8.52 -11.79 1.60
N PHE A 452 8.17 -12.00 0.33
CA PHE A 452 7.93 -10.91 -0.62
C PHE A 452 6.57 -10.24 -0.44
N ALA A 453 5.67 -10.87 0.31
CA ALA A 453 4.28 -10.47 0.42
C ALA A 453 4.09 -9.03 0.93
N PHE A 454 4.77 -8.63 2.01
CA PHE A 454 4.62 -7.27 2.56
C PHE A 454 5.47 -6.20 1.85
N PRO A 455 6.74 -6.47 1.49
CA PRO A 455 7.54 -5.51 0.74
C PRO A 455 6.91 -5.11 -0.60
N GLN A 456 6.29 -6.04 -1.34
CA GLN A 456 5.65 -5.76 -2.62
C GLN A 456 4.35 -4.94 -2.46
N ASP A 457 3.55 -5.24 -1.44
CA ASP A 457 2.27 -4.54 -1.20
C ASP A 457 2.45 -3.23 -0.43
N ARG A 458 3.67 -2.89 -0.01
CA ARG A 458 3.98 -1.76 0.88
C ARG A 458 3.38 -0.45 0.39
N ALA A 459 3.55 -0.13 -0.90
CA ALA A 459 3.10 1.15 -1.44
C ALA A 459 1.58 1.29 -1.37
N VAL A 460 0.84 0.22 -1.72
CA VAL A 460 -0.63 0.18 -1.65
C VAL A 460 -1.02 0.31 -0.18
N PHE A 461 -0.45 -0.52 0.68
CA PHE A 461 -0.75 -0.52 2.11
C PHE A 461 -0.54 0.85 2.78
N MET A 462 0.57 1.55 2.48
CA MET A 462 0.83 2.88 3.02
C MET A 462 -0.20 3.92 2.51
N LYS A 463 -0.54 3.88 1.21
CA LYS A 463 -1.57 4.73 0.62
C LYS A 463 -2.93 4.51 1.28
N GLU A 464 -3.37 3.26 1.38
CA GLU A 464 -4.68 2.91 1.94
C GLU A 464 -4.79 3.26 3.43
N ARG A 465 -3.67 3.12 4.17
CA ARG A 465 -3.59 3.48 5.60
C ARG A 465 -3.59 4.99 5.82
N ALA A 466 -2.91 5.76 4.97
CA ALA A 466 -2.93 7.22 5.02
C ALA A 466 -4.33 7.79 4.75
N SER A 467 -5.11 7.14 3.88
CA SER A 467 -6.52 7.49 3.63
C SER A 467 -7.50 6.95 4.70
N GLY A 468 -7.01 6.16 5.67
CA GLY A 468 -7.82 5.65 6.78
C GLY A 468 -8.91 4.65 6.37
N MET A 469 -8.71 3.90 5.27
CA MET A 469 -9.77 3.05 4.70
C MET A 469 -10.15 1.84 5.57
N TYR A 470 -9.19 1.28 6.31
CA TYR A 470 -9.42 0.12 7.18
C TYR A 470 -8.45 0.07 8.36
N THR A 471 -8.77 -0.78 9.34
CA THR A 471 -7.88 -1.04 10.48
C THR A 471 -6.74 -1.98 10.10
N LEU A 472 -5.56 -1.80 10.70
CA LEU A 472 -4.41 -2.69 10.47
C LEU A 472 -4.75 -4.17 10.79
N SER A 473 -5.53 -4.41 11.85
CA SER A 473 -5.92 -5.76 12.25
C SER A 473 -6.86 -6.44 11.25
N SER A 474 -7.81 -5.71 10.66
CA SER A 474 -8.71 -6.28 9.64
C SER A 474 -7.95 -6.66 8.38
N TYR A 475 -7.00 -5.83 7.95
CA TYR A 475 -6.13 -6.13 6.80
C TYR A 475 -5.24 -7.35 7.06
N PHE A 476 -4.53 -7.36 8.19
CA PHE A 476 -3.62 -8.47 8.51
C PHE A 476 -4.39 -9.79 8.62
N MET A 477 -5.52 -9.81 9.33
CA MET A 477 -6.31 -11.03 9.47
C MET A 477 -6.91 -11.48 8.13
N ALA A 478 -7.44 -10.56 7.31
CA ALA A 478 -7.98 -10.88 6.00
C ALA A 478 -6.94 -11.51 5.08
N ARG A 479 -5.68 -11.04 5.15
CA ARG A 479 -4.56 -11.62 4.40
C ARG A 479 -4.23 -13.03 4.89
N ILE A 480 -4.04 -13.21 6.21
CA ILE A 480 -3.69 -14.52 6.78
C ILE A 480 -4.76 -15.58 6.45
N VAL A 481 -6.04 -15.22 6.59
CA VAL A 481 -7.16 -16.14 6.31
C VAL A 481 -7.38 -16.33 4.81
N GLY A 482 -7.18 -15.29 4.00
CA GLY A 482 -7.31 -15.34 2.54
C GLY A 482 -6.22 -16.18 1.86
N ASP A 483 -4.98 -16.12 2.36
CA ASP A 483 -3.85 -16.86 1.79
C ASP A 483 -3.91 -18.35 2.18
N ALA A 484 -4.40 -18.69 3.38
CA ALA A 484 -4.41 -20.06 3.91
C ALA A 484 -5.06 -21.12 2.97
N PRO A 485 -6.31 -21.01 2.50
CA PRO A 485 -6.93 -22.08 1.72
C PRO A 485 -6.23 -22.30 0.37
N ILE A 486 -5.75 -21.22 -0.25
CA ILE A 486 -5.12 -21.29 -1.57
C ILE A 486 -3.73 -21.92 -1.48
N GLU A 487 -2.99 -21.65 -0.39
CA GLU A 487 -1.63 -22.17 -0.19
C GLU A 487 -1.60 -23.65 0.22
N LEU A 488 -2.70 -24.18 0.76
CA LEU A 488 -2.81 -25.58 1.20
C LEU A 488 -3.11 -26.58 0.07
N ILE A 489 -3.56 -26.12 -1.10
CA ILE A 489 -3.93 -26.98 -2.24
C ILE A 489 -2.70 -27.69 -2.83
N LEU A 490 -1.60 -26.96 -3.07
CA LEU A 490 -0.38 -27.51 -3.67
C LEU A 490 0.32 -28.55 -2.78
N PRO A 491 0.49 -28.34 -1.45
CA PRO A 491 1.02 -29.38 -0.57
C PRO A 491 0.16 -30.63 -0.49
N ALA A 492 -1.18 -30.48 -0.48
CA ALA A 492 -2.08 -31.62 -0.50
C ALA A 492 -1.92 -32.46 -1.78
N LEU A 493 -1.83 -31.81 -2.94
CA LEU A 493 -1.57 -32.48 -4.22
C LEU A 493 -0.21 -33.19 -4.22
N PHE A 494 0.85 -32.49 -3.81
CA PHE A 494 2.21 -33.05 -3.75
C PHE A 494 2.27 -34.29 -2.86
N LEU A 495 1.68 -34.23 -1.66
CA LEU A 495 1.71 -35.38 -0.74
C LEU A 495 0.85 -36.52 -1.27
N SER A 496 -0.30 -36.23 -1.88
CA SER A 496 -1.14 -37.29 -2.46
C SER A 496 -0.39 -38.10 -3.52
N ILE A 497 0.43 -37.48 -4.36
CA ILE A 497 1.21 -38.18 -5.39
C ILE A 497 2.37 -38.94 -4.74
N THR A 498 3.19 -38.25 -3.96
CA THR A 498 4.42 -38.83 -3.37
C THR A 498 4.13 -39.95 -2.37
N TYR A 499 3.07 -39.85 -1.57
CA TYR A 499 2.76 -40.82 -0.52
C TYR A 499 2.49 -42.22 -1.08
N TRP A 500 1.66 -42.30 -2.12
CA TRP A 500 1.30 -43.57 -2.75
C TRP A 500 2.43 -44.10 -3.66
N MET A 501 3.15 -43.24 -4.38
CA MET A 501 4.28 -43.68 -5.22
C MET A 501 5.45 -44.25 -4.41
N CYS A 502 5.71 -43.69 -3.22
CA CYS A 502 6.84 -44.13 -2.39
C CYS A 502 6.53 -45.36 -1.53
N GLY A 503 5.27 -45.79 -1.43
CA GLY A 503 4.89 -46.93 -0.58
C GLY A 503 5.03 -46.65 0.93
N LEU A 504 4.67 -45.43 1.38
CA LEU A 504 4.54 -45.11 2.81
C LEU A 504 3.42 -45.92 3.46
N LYS A 505 3.27 -45.85 4.79
CA LYS A 505 2.34 -46.71 5.55
C LYS A 505 0.93 -46.71 4.92
N PRO A 506 0.39 -47.85 4.45
CA PRO A 506 -0.83 -47.89 3.62
C PRO A 506 -2.14 -47.65 4.40
N GLU A 507 -2.05 -47.13 5.63
CA GLU A 507 -3.21 -46.80 6.46
C GLU A 507 -3.76 -45.41 6.14
N VAL A 508 -5.08 -45.32 5.95
CA VAL A 508 -5.77 -44.03 5.72
C VAL A 508 -5.55 -43.07 6.89
N GLY A 509 -5.54 -43.58 8.13
CA GLY A 509 -5.27 -42.76 9.33
C GLY A 509 -3.87 -42.15 9.32
N ALA A 510 -2.85 -42.92 8.90
CA ALA A 510 -1.48 -42.45 8.80
C ALA A 510 -1.31 -41.42 7.67
N PHE A 511 -1.98 -41.61 6.54
CA PHE A 511 -2.03 -40.64 5.46
C PHE A 511 -2.65 -39.31 5.91
N LEU A 512 -3.83 -39.34 6.53
CA LEU A 512 -4.52 -38.14 7.01
C LEU A 512 -3.72 -37.40 8.08
N LEU A 513 -3.06 -38.12 8.98
CA LEU A 513 -2.21 -37.53 10.02
C LEU A 513 -0.95 -36.89 9.41
N THR A 514 -0.31 -37.56 8.45
CA THR A 514 0.84 -37.03 7.69
C THR A 514 0.45 -35.77 6.93
N LEU A 515 -0.71 -35.78 6.27
CA LEU A 515 -1.26 -34.62 5.60
C LEU A 515 -1.52 -33.46 6.56
N LEU A 516 -2.16 -33.71 7.71
CA LEU A 516 -2.43 -32.68 8.70
C LEU A 516 -1.14 -32.04 9.25
N ILE A 517 -0.13 -32.85 9.55
CA ILE A 517 1.18 -32.36 10.02
C ILE A 517 1.83 -31.50 8.94
N LEU A 518 1.84 -31.97 7.69
CA LEU A 518 2.42 -31.23 6.57
C LEU A 518 1.72 -29.88 6.36
N LEU A 519 0.38 -29.87 6.34
CA LEU A 519 -0.41 -28.66 6.17
C LEU A 519 -0.19 -27.66 7.32
N ALA A 520 -0.14 -28.13 8.57
CA ALA A 520 0.17 -27.28 9.71
C ALA A 520 1.59 -26.69 9.63
N TYR A 521 2.56 -27.51 9.23
CA TYR A 521 3.95 -27.09 9.05
C TYR A 521 4.12 -26.03 7.95
N VAL A 522 3.44 -26.20 6.81
CA VAL A 522 3.42 -25.21 5.72
C VAL A 522 2.95 -23.83 6.25
N LEU A 523 1.89 -23.81 7.06
CA LEU A 523 1.39 -22.55 7.65
C LEU A 523 2.33 -21.93 8.69
N VAL A 524 3.13 -22.74 9.41
CA VAL A 524 4.16 -22.25 10.33
C VAL A 524 5.31 -21.62 9.54
N SER A 525 5.81 -22.32 8.53
CA SER A 525 6.89 -21.86 7.64
C SER A 525 6.51 -20.57 6.90
N GLN A 526 5.31 -20.52 6.32
CA GLN A 526 4.75 -19.29 5.74
C GLN A 526 4.72 -18.13 6.75
N GLY A 527 4.35 -18.41 8.02
CA GLY A 527 4.34 -17.43 9.10
C GLY A 527 5.71 -16.81 9.38
N LEU A 528 6.78 -17.63 9.36
CA LEU A 528 8.15 -17.14 9.50
C LEU A 528 8.54 -16.19 8.36
N GLY A 529 8.18 -16.53 7.12
CA GLY A 529 8.41 -15.66 5.97
C GLY A 529 7.69 -14.31 6.11
N PHE A 530 6.43 -14.32 6.56
CA PHE A 530 5.69 -13.10 6.89
C PHE A 530 6.37 -12.25 7.97
N ALA A 531 6.91 -12.87 9.01
CA ALA A 531 7.60 -12.16 10.09
C ALA A 531 8.85 -11.43 9.59
N ILE A 532 9.69 -12.13 8.82
CA ILE A 532 10.93 -11.57 8.26
C ILE A 532 10.61 -10.48 7.23
N GLY A 533 9.66 -10.73 6.33
CA GLY A 533 9.22 -9.75 5.32
C GLY A 533 8.64 -8.47 5.94
N ALA A 534 7.85 -8.60 7.01
CA ALA A 534 7.29 -7.46 7.73
C ALA A 534 8.33 -6.67 8.55
N LEU A 535 9.38 -7.33 9.04
CA LEU A 535 10.43 -6.70 9.85
C LEU A 535 11.39 -5.87 8.99
N ILE A 536 11.76 -6.37 7.81
CA ILE A 536 12.77 -5.75 6.96
C ILE A 536 12.15 -4.74 5.98
N MET A 537 10.94 -4.99 5.46
CA MET A 537 10.25 -4.11 4.50
C MET A 537 11.04 -3.77 3.22
N ASP A 538 12.01 -4.63 2.87
CA ASP A 538 12.78 -4.62 1.63
C ASP A 538 12.87 -6.04 1.08
N ALA A 539 12.49 -6.23 -0.18
CA ALA A 539 12.42 -7.56 -0.79
C ALA A 539 13.78 -8.25 -0.92
N LYS A 540 14.83 -7.51 -1.27
CA LYS A 540 16.17 -8.08 -1.50
C LYS A 540 16.78 -8.51 -0.17
N GLN A 541 16.80 -7.61 0.81
CA GLN A 541 17.34 -7.91 2.14
C GLN A 541 16.54 -8.99 2.87
N ALA A 542 15.21 -9.01 2.74
CA ALA A 542 14.40 -10.04 3.38
C ALA A 542 14.66 -11.43 2.78
N SER A 543 14.87 -11.52 1.46
CA SER A 543 15.18 -12.79 0.80
C SER A 543 16.51 -13.40 1.25
N THR A 544 17.55 -12.59 1.49
CA THR A 544 18.84 -13.09 1.96
C THR A 544 18.77 -13.57 3.40
N VAL A 545 17.99 -12.90 4.25
CA VAL A 545 17.79 -13.33 5.65
C VAL A 545 17.01 -14.65 5.72
N VAL A 546 15.96 -14.81 4.92
CA VAL A 546 15.17 -16.05 4.94
C VAL A 546 15.96 -17.23 4.42
N THR A 547 16.79 -17.07 3.39
CA THR A 547 17.61 -18.18 2.86
C THR A 547 18.66 -18.63 3.86
N VAL A 548 19.33 -17.69 4.56
CA VAL A 548 20.28 -18.01 5.64
C VAL A 548 19.57 -18.70 6.81
N THR A 549 18.40 -18.20 7.21
CA THR A 549 17.61 -18.80 8.30
C THR A 549 17.15 -20.21 7.95
N MET A 550 16.68 -20.41 6.72
CA MET A 550 16.27 -21.73 6.21
C MET A 550 17.45 -22.70 6.12
N LEU A 551 18.61 -22.24 5.66
CA LEU A 551 19.82 -23.06 5.63
C LEU A 551 20.21 -23.54 7.04
N ALA A 552 20.13 -22.65 8.04
CA ALA A 552 20.35 -23.02 9.43
C ALA A 552 19.33 -24.06 9.92
N PHE A 553 18.06 -23.94 9.52
CA PHE A 553 17.01 -24.90 9.88
C PHE A 553 17.17 -26.26 9.20
N VAL A 554 17.68 -26.29 7.98
CA VAL A 554 18.04 -27.53 7.27
C VAL A 554 19.19 -28.25 8.00
N LEU A 555 20.25 -27.53 8.36
CA LEU A 555 21.40 -28.13 9.06
C LEU A 555 21.03 -28.65 10.46
N THR A 556 20.13 -27.95 11.16
CA THR A 556 19.68 -28.31 12.52
C THR A 556 18.42 -29.19 12.54
N GLY A 557 17.93 -29.62 11.37
CA GLY A 557 16.68 -30.36 11.22
C GLY A 557 16.71 -31.81 11.74
N GLY A 558 17.88 -32.32 12.14
CA GLY A 558 18.04 -33.64 12.79
C GLY A 558 18.41 -34.79 11.87
N TYR A 559 18.50 -34.58 10.55
CA TYR A 559 18.94 -35.61 9.59
C TYR A 559 20.44 -35.50 9.23
N TYR A 560 20.95 -34.31 8.91
CA TYR A 560 22.37 -34.16 8.52
C TYR A 560 23.33 -34.16 9.72
N VAL A 561 22.96 -33.48 10.80
CA VAL A 561 23.80 -33.33 12.00
C VAL A 561 23.09 -33.96 13.19
N HIS A 562 23.54 -35.15 13.57
CA HIS A 562 22.99 -35.87 14.74
C HIS A 562 23.56 -35.37 16.07
N LYS A 563 24.86 -35.01 16.11
CA LYS A 563 25.55 -34.54 17.32
C LYS A 563 25.88 -33.05 17.22
N VAL A 564 24.96 -32.21 17.68
CA VAL A 564 25.18 -30.77 17.75
C VAL A 564 26.00 -30.44 19.01
N PRO A 565 27.08 -29.65 18.92
CA PRO A 565 27.83 -29.19 20.09
C PRO A 565 26.92 -28.46 21.09
N ALA A 566 27.18 -28.62 22.40
CA ALA A 566 26.33 -28.09 23.46
C ALA A 566 26.03 -26.58 23.34
N PHE A 567 26.99 -25.79 22.85
CA PHE A 567 26.83 -24.34 22.66
C PHE A 567 25.87 -23.96 21.51
N MET A 568 25.66 -24.83 20.51
CA MET A 568 24.70 -24.63 19.40
C MET A 568 23.40 -25.43 19.56
N ALA A 569 23.25 -26.21 20.63
CA ALA A 569 22.09 -27.08 20.83
C ALA A 569 20.76 -26.30 20.89
N TRP A 570 20.78 -25.02 21.28
CA TRP A 570 19.59 -24.15 21.29
C TRP A 570 18.98 -23.92 19.90
N MET A 571 19.79 -23.93 18.83
CA MET A 571 19.30 -23.69 17.46
C MET A 571 18.31 -24.75 17.00
N LYS A 572 18.52 -26.01 17.43
CA LYS A 572 17.60 -27.13 17.19
C LYS A 572 16.18 -26.82 17.66
N TYR A 573 16.04 -26.15 18.80
CA TYR A 573 14.73 -25.84 19.38
C TYR A 573 14.00 -24.68 18.69
N ILE A 574 14.71 -23.89 17.88
CA ILE A 574 14.15 -22.79 17.10
C ILE A 574 13.70 -23.28 15.70
N SER A 575 14.34 -24.35 15.20
CA SER A 575 14.03 -24.91 13.88
C SER A 575 12.62 -25.53 13.84
N SER A 576 11.74 -24.98 13.00
CA SER A 576 10.43 -25.57 12.72
C SER A 576 10.56 -26.90 11.97
N THR A 577 11.59 -27.03 11.12
CA THR A 577 11.88 -28.25 10.35
C THR A 577 12.15 -29.44 11.27
N PHE A 578 12.85 -29.22 12.39
CA PHE A 578 13.16 -30.27 13.36
C PHE A 578 11.90 -30.91 13.96
N TYR A 579 10.94 -30.09 14.40
CA TYR A 579 9.69 -30.60 14.97
C TYR A 579 8.80 -31.29 13.94
N SER A 580 8.69 -30.74 12.73
CA SER A 580 7.90 -31.36 11.65
C SER A 580 8.47 -32.70 11.23
N TYR A 581 9.77 -32.77 10.97
CA TYR A 581 10.46 -34.00 10.59
C TYR A 581 10.23 -35.10 11.62
N ARG A 582 10.39 -34.78 12.90
CA ARG A 582 10.17 -35.73 13.99
C ARG A 582 8.73 -36.21 14.09
N LEU A 583 7.74 -35.33 13.89
CA LEU A 583 6.34 -35.73 13.85
C LEU A 583 6.07 -36.69 12.68
N LEU A 584 6.63 -36.43 11.50
CA LEU A 584 6.49 -37.32 10.35
C LEU A 584 7.08 -38.71 10.61
N ILE A 585 8.27 -38.79 11.23
CA ILE A 585 8.87 -40.08 11.65
C ILE A 585 7.93 -40.82 12.61
N HIS A 586 7.41 -40.12 13.63
CA HIS A 586 6.52 -40.72 14.62
C HIS A 586 5.24 -41.28 13.99
N VAL A 587 4.69 -40.65 12.95
CA VAL A 587 3.51 -41.18 12.25
C VAL A 587 3.82 -42.44 11.45
N GLN A 588 4.98 -42.47 10.79
CA GLN A 588 5.35 -43.61 9.92
C GLN A 588 5.87 -44.81 10.71
N TYR A 589 6.56 -44.57 11.82
CA TYR A 589 7.28 -45.60 12.59
C TYR A 589 6.82 -45.75 14.05
N GLY A 590 5.94 -44.88 14.55
CA GLY A 590 5.46 -44.91 15.93
C GLY A 590 6.59 -44.77 16.95
N HIS A 591 6.58 -45.61 17.99
CA HIS A 591 7.67 -45.75 18.95
C HIS A 591 8.82 -46.66 18.45
N GLY A 592 8.82 -47.05 17.18
CA GLY A 592 9.83 -47.93 16.62
C GLY A 592 9.79 -49.38 17.12
N ARG A 593 8.75 -49.81 17.85
CA ARG A 593 8.68 -51.16 18.46
C ARG A 593 8.70 -52.30 17.43
N GLU A 594 8.06 -52.13 16.27
CA GLU A 594 8.09 -53.13 15.18
C GLU A 594 9.47 -53.24 14.54
N ILE A 595 10.14 -52.11 14.31
CA ILE A 595 11.51 -52.06 13.77
C ILE A 595 12.50 -52.64 14.77
N TRP A 596 12.34 -52.32 16.06
CA TRP A 596 13.16 -52.83 17.15
C TRP A 596 13.10 -54.37 17.24
N TYR A 597 11.93 -54.95 16.96
CA TYR A 597 11.75 -56.40 16.84
C TYR A 597 12.40 -56.97 15.56
N LEU A 598 12.20 -56.31 14.41
CA LEU A 598 12.74 -56.72 13.11
C LEU A 598 14.29 -56.66 13.03
N LEU A 599 14.93 -55.75 13.76
CA LEU A 599 16.40 -55.63 13.82
C LEU A 599 17.06 -56.54 14.87
N GLY A 600 16.31 -57.38 15.59
CA GLY A 600 16.88 -58.32 16.57
C GLY A 600 17.50 -57.64 17.80
N CYS A 601 17.09 -56.41 18.12
CA CYS A 601 17.67 -55.61 19.20
C CYS A 601 17.47 -56.20 20.62
N PHE A 602 16.64 -57.24 20.76
CA PHE A 602 16.42 -57.99 22.00
C PHE A 602 17.64 -58.87 22.38
N GLU A 603 18.36 -59.43 21.40
CA GLU A 603 19.46 -60.39 21.67
C GLU A 603 20.82 -59.73 21.95
N TYR A 604 21.08 -58.54 21.41
CA TYR A 604 22.40 -57.89 21.46
C TYR A 604 22.54 -56.71 22.45
N GLY A 605 21.56 -56.51 23.33
CA GLY A 605 21.67 -55.57 24.45
C GLY A 605 22.04 -54.13 24.05
N GLY A 606 21.33 -53.54 23.09
CA GLY A 606 21.43 -52.11 22.76
C GLY A 606 22.78 -51.62 22.20
N LYS A 607 23.75 -52.51 21.93
CA LYS A 607 25.09 -52.14 21.43
C LYS A 607 25.22 -52.13 19.90
N HIS A 608 24.24 -52.64 19.17
CA HIS A 608 24.19 -52.52 17.71
C HIS A 608 23.89 -51.07 17.29
N ALA A 609 24.63 -50.57 16.30
CA ALA A 609 24.46 -49.20 15.78
C ALA A 609 23.01 -48.94 15.33
N GLY A 610 22.35 -49.96 14.75
CA GLY A 610 20.93 -49.89 14.38
C GLY A 610 19.96 -49.74 15.57
N CYS A 611 20.31 -50.25 16.76
CA CYS A 611 19.45 -50.15 17.94
C CYS A 611 19.59 -48.79 18.66
N ARG A 612 20.80 -48.21 18.71
CA ARG A 612 21.02 -46.83 19.20
C ARG A 612 20.36 -45.79 18.30
N PHE A 613 20.39 -46.01 16.99
CA PHE A 613 19.71 -45.15 16.02
C PHE A 613 18.20 -45.07 16.26
N ILE A 614 17.55 -46.19 16.65
CA ILE A 614 16.12 -46.22 16.99
C ILE A 614 15.84 -45.43 18.29
N GLU A 615 16.70 -45.54 19.30
CA GLU A 615 16.52 -44.79 20.56
C GLU A 615 16.77 -43.29 20.40
N ASP A 616 17.82 -42.90 19.68
CA ASP A 616 18.24 -41.50 19.51
C ASP A 616 17.38 -40.72 18.49
N ASP A 617 17.04 -41.33 17.34
CA ASP A 617 16.35 -40.65 16.23
C ASP A 617 14.84 -41.00 16.12
N ILE A 618 14.38 -42.18 16.57
CA ILE A 618 12.97 -42.62 16.43
C ILE A 618 12.18 -42.45 17.73
N ALA A 619 12.69 -42.88 18.89
CA ALA A 619 12.04 -42.67 20.18
C ALA A 619 12.21 -41.21 20.65
N GLY A 620 13.45 -40.72 20.55
CA GLY A 620 13.89 -39.34 20.66
C GLY A 620 13.62 -38.62 22.00
N GLN A 621 14.18 -37.43 22.15
CA GLN A 621 14.22 -36.67 23.42
C GLN A 621 12.95 -35.88 23.86
N ILE A 622 11.95 -35.65 22.98
CA ILE A 622 10.83 -34.71 23.19
C ILE A 622 9.51 -35.40 22.84
N SER A 623 8.50 -35.27 23.70
CA SER A 623 7.20 -35.91 23.46
C SER A 623 6.50 -35.37 22.20
N THR A 624 5.71 -36.21 21.53
CA THR A 624 4.89 -35.84 20.36
C THR A 624 3.96 -34.67 20.66
N VAL A 625 3.38 -34.64 21.86
CA VAL A 625 2.50 -33.56 22.33
C VAL A 625 3.26 -32.24 22.46
N SER A 626 4.49 -32.28 22.98
CA SER A 626 5.35 -31.10 23.07
C SER A 626 5.71 -30.55 21.68
N CYS A 627 6.00 -31.40 20.70
CA CYS A 627 6.28 -30.98 19.33
C CYS A 627 5.08 -30.25 18.69
N ILE A 628 3.86 -30.79 18.85
CA ILE A 628 2.62 -30.15 18.37
C ILE A 628 2.42 -28.81 19.09
N GLY A 629 2.56 -28.77 20.41
CA GLY A 629 2.43 -27.54 21.20
C GLY A 629 3.40 -26.45 20.74
N ILE A 630 4.66 -26.79 20.48
CA ILE A 630 5.66 -25.83 20.00
C ILE A 630 5.33 -25.32 18.59
N LEU A 631 4.90 -26.19 17.67
CA LEU A 631 4.47 -25.75 16.33
C LEU A 631 3.27 -24.80 16.39
N VAL A 632 2.31 -25.03 17.28
CA VAL A 632 1.18 -24.12 17.51
C VAL A 632 1.67 -22.78 18.08
N VAL A 633 2.60 -22.79 19.04
CA VAL A 633 3.20 -21.56 19.57
C VAL A 633 3.94 -20.80 18.47
N MET A 634 4.72 -21.48 17.62
CA MET A 634 5.41 -20.86 16.48
C MET A 634 4.42 -20.28 15.46
N PHE A 635 3.32 -20.99 15.17
CA PHE A 635 2.27 -20.55 14.26
C PHE A 635 1.71 -19.19 14.65
N PHE A 636 1.36 -19.00 15.93
CA PHE A 636 0.86 -17.73 16.45
C PHE A 636 1.98 -16.71 16.66
N GLY A 637 3.13 -17.14 17.18
CA GLY A 637 4.28 -16.28 17.50
C GLY A 637 4.80 -15.53 16.28
N TYR A 638 5.02 -16.21 15.15
CA TYR A 638 5.48 -15.55 13.93
C TYR A 638 4.47 -14.56 13.37
N ARG A 639 3.16 -14.85 13.44
CA ARG A 639 2.10 -13.95 12.99
C ARG A 639 1.96 -12.72 13.89
N ILE A 640 2.09 -12.88 15.21
CA ILE A 640 2.10 -11.77 16.16
C ILE A 640 3.32 -10.87 15.91
N LEU A 641 4.50 -11.46 15.67
CA LEU A 641 5.71 -10.71 15.34
C LEU A 641 5.53 -9.89 14.06
N ALA A 642 4.98 -10.49 13.00
CA ALA A 642 4.66 -9.79 11.75
C ALA A 642 3.68 -8.62 11.97
N TYR A 643 2.63 -8.83 12.76
CA TYR A 643 1.65 -7.79 13.09
C TYR A 643 2.27 -6.63 13.87
N LEU A 644 3.12 -6.92 14.87
CA LEU A 644 3.82 -5.90 15.65
C LEU A 644 4.80 -5.11 14.78
N ALA A 645 5.51 -5.76 13.86
CA ALA A 645 6.38 -5.09 12.90
C ALA A 645 5.58 -4.11 12.01
N LEU A 646 4.46 -4.55 11.43
CA LEU A 646 3.56 -3.71 10.63
C LEU A 646 2.95 -2.54 11.42
N ARG A 647 2.75 -2.70 12.73
CA ARG A 647 2.23 -1.64 13.59
C ARG A 647 3.24 -0.53 13.83
N ARG A 648 4.54 -0.84 13.87
CA ARG A 648 5.63 0.13 14.08
C ARG A 648 5.85 1.06 12.88
N ILE A 649 5.44 0.65 11.70
CA ILE A 649 5.52 1.47 10.49
C ILE A 649 4.54 2.64 10.64
N LYS A 650 5.09 3.84 10.83
CA LYS A 650 4.32 5.09 10.83
C LYS A 650 3.78 5.31 9.41
N ALA A 651 2.48 5.58 9.33
CA ALA A 651 1.77 5.89 8.09
C ALA A 651 2.07 7.32 7.65
#